data_AF-A0A1V4SXA5-F1
#
_entry.id   AF-A0A1V4SXA5-F1
#
_cell.length_a   1.000
_cell.length_b   1.000
_cell.length_c   1.000
_cell.angle_alpha   90.00
_cell.angle_beta   90.00
_cell.angle_gamma   90.00
#
_symmetry.space_group_name_H-M   'P 1'
#
loop_
_entity.id
_entity.type
_entity.pdbx_description
1 polymer ?
#
loop_
_entity_poly.entity_id
_entity_poly.type
_entity_poly.pdbx_seq_one_letter_code
_entity_poly.pdbx_strand_id
1 'polypeptide(L)'
;MGLLYENYLDRKDKSFVMSVIQGENLEYSYELKKPKIILEEFSIEDYTRTNILNYYLLDEILTSDNRNLELEKLIQTLFIKNKLDFINGYFEYNTLKLDLFEKFILKINEIVTDNFRKIINSSQITYECIKKYINIILLKYTNESNLKSNKEILKEYLDNYKDIFFEISECDESKLINTLKLLDIKLINLKNINGDISENLIFEIIENRLYELNIENIMYLINKFDIEYQENKVYEKNYSILNNVDKLKKVLDYVDSDIDSYLESIFNIKYDNLKNLKLRNDLSEVLNILNSDAKLENKLKFIEISSFEIKNIEDIGIELWDKTIENNNILKLYSNALKYINEKNLTSNIINYINSFKINEDIFSIDNKLENKGDLEEKILLNNEININVYNKICKKVDWRWEKFEDFDLLDEEKIKVLIENKIIIMEENTFKNIYEHYKDDNLDLINYFIYNNLEEYTKLIENKTIEFYEENMISLLENKDIKYEEKEKLIDLYDDNISLENLKNIDDKIKCYIIKNKFSDNDLEYIISNYKNLDNNKIKGEILKKVDKFRVYINFRNIDFTILLDYMGCEFIEQENKLEVLSNTISHKNNTEIIEMIKRLNIQEYKRALSGGKPKVEVNNINKNILDILKEKELISSYDEIEGYYKVYGKRKTNELISV
;
A
#
# COMPACT_ATOMS: atom_id res chain seq x y z
N MET A 1 -69.90 20.86 -66.83
CA MET A 1 -71.33 20.45 -66.86
C MET A 1 -71.50 19.45 -68.00
N GLY A 2 -71.81 18.21 -67.65
CA GLY A 2 -72.09 17.11 -68.57
C GLY A 2 -72.54 15.90 -67.78
N LEU A 3 -73.86 15.73 -67.69
CA LEU A 3 -74.61 14.48 -67.52
C LEU A 3 -74.31 13.61 -66.28
N LEU A 4 -75.01 13.89 -65.17
CA LEU A 4 -75.43 12.85 -64.23
C LEU A 4 -76.28 11.83 -65.00
N TYR A 5 -75.67 10.78 -65.55
CA TYR A 5 -76.38 9.67 -66.16
C TYR A 5 -77.35 9.08 -65.12
N GLU A 6 -78.66 9.26 -65.34
CA GLU A 6 -79.68 9.04 -64.30
C GLU A 6 -79.77 7.58 -63.80
N ASN A 7 -79.19 6.58 -64.51
CA ASN A 7 -79.46 5.16 -64.24
C ASN A 7 -78.28 4.28 -63.77
N TYR A 8 -77.05 4.79 -63.64
CA TYR A 8 -75.88 3.91 -63.34
C TYR A 8 -75.31 4.06 -61.92
N LEU A 9 -75.39 5.24 -61.33
CA LEU A 9 -74.87 5.55 -59.99
C LEU A 9 -75.99 5.56 -58.96
N ASP A 10 -75.74 4.96 -57.79
CA ASP A 10 -76.71 5.00 -56.68
C ASP A 10 -76.77 6.41 -56.06
N ARG A 11 -77.81 6.71 -55.29
CA ARG A 11 -77.99 8.02 -54.62
C ARG A 11 -76.77 8.42 -53.78
N LYS A 12 -76.14 7.45 -53.09
CA LYS A 12 -74.91 7.70 -52.31
C LYS A 12 -73.72 8.07 -53.21
N ASP A 13 -73.52 7.33 -54.30
CA ASP A 13 -72.43 7.58 -55.26
C ASP A 13 -72.59 8.95 -55.94
N LYS A 14 -73.82 9.33 -56.34
CA LYS A 14 -74.14 10.65 -56.91
C LYS A 14 -73.89 11.78 -55.92
N SER A 15 -74.22 11.58 -54.64
CA SER A 15 -73.94 12.57 -53.59
C SER A 15 -72.44 12.78 -53.38
N PHE A 16 -71.62 11.72 -53.46
CA PHE A 16 -70.16 11.85 -53.38
C PHE A 16 -69.56 12.59 -54.59
N VAL A 17 -69.98 12.26 -55.81
CA VAL A 17 -69.54 13.01 -57.01
C VAL A 17 -69.94 14.48 -56.91
N MET A 18 -71.16 14.77 -56.46
CA MET A 18 -71.63 16.13 -56.28
C MET A 18 -70.85 16.88 -55.20
N SER A 19 -70.51 16.23 -54.07
CA SER A 19 -69.74 16.84 -52.99
C SER A 19 -68.31 17.20 -53.43
N VAL A 20 -67.67 16.38 -54.28
CA VAL A 20 -66.35 16.68 -54.87
C VAL A 20 -66.44 17.89 -55.81
N ILE A 21 -67.51 17.99 -56.61
CA ILE A 21 -67.72 19.11 -57.54
C ILE A 21 -68.03 20.40 -56.80
N GLN A 22 -68.89 20.34 -55.77
CA GLN A 22 -69.36 21.49 -54.98
C GLN A 22 -68.40 21.91 -53.87
N GLY A 23 -67.42 21.07 -53.52
CA GLY A 23 -66.46 21.36 -52.45
C GLY A 23 -66.98 21.09 -51.04
N GLU A 24 -68.02 20.26 -50.89
CA GLU A 24 -68.56 19.85 -49.59
C GLU A 24 -67.75 18.70 -48.99
N ASN A 25 -67.34 18.82 -47.73
CA ASN A 25 -66.53 17.80 -47.06
C ASN A 25 -67.43 16.66 -46.58
N LEU A 26 -67.19 15.45 -47.10
CA LEU A 26 -67.72 14.21 -46.55
C LEU A 26 -66.65 13.51 -45.70
N GLU A 27 -67.10 12.63 -44.81
CA GLU A 27 -66.19 11.75 -44.07
C GLU A 27 -65.42 10.83 -45.03
N TYR A 28 -64.15 10.57 -44.74
CA TYR A 28 -63.30 9.72 -45.57
C TYR A 28 -63.80 8.27 -45.69
N SER A 29 -64.58 7.81 -44.71
CA SER A 29 -65.23 6.50 -44.64
C SER A 29 -66.57 6.43 -45.39
N TYR A 30 -67.00 7.50 -46.07
CA TYR A 30 -68.26 7.53 -46.79
C TYR A 30 -68.38 6.36 -47.77
N GLU A 31 -69.42 5.55 -47.60
CA GLU A 31 -69.58 4.29 -48.32
C GLU A 31 -69.89 4.51 -49.81
N LEU A 32 -69.05 3.96 -50.68
CA LEU A 32 -69.25 3.95 -52.14
C LEU A 32 -69.66 2.56 -52.61
N LYS A 33 -70.74 2.47 -53.41
CA LYS A 33 -71.23 1.19 -53.92
C LYS A 33 -70.59 0.79 -55.25
N LYS A 34 -70.24 1.77 -56.09
CA LYS A 34 -69.59 1.54 -57.39
C LYS A 34 -68.34 2.42 -57.58
N PRO A 35 -67.30 2.25 -56.74
CA PRO A 35 -66.09 3.08 -56.78
C PRO A 35 -65.37 3.03 -58.14
N LYS A 36 -65.41 1.91 -58.87
CA LYS A 36 -64.82 1.81 -60.23
C LYS A 36 -65.42 2.78 -61.25
N ILE A 37 -66.74 2.92 -61.25
CA ILE A 37 -67.46 3.81 -62.18
C ILE A 37 -67.25 5.26 -61.78
N ILE A 38 -67.24 5.55 -60.48
CA ILE A 38 -66.94 6.90 -59.96
C ILE A 38 -65.57 7.39 -60.41
N LEU A 39 -64.56 6.51 -60.44
CA LEU A 39 -63.21 6.85 -60.89
C LEU A 39 -63.16 7.26 -62.39
N GLU A 40 -64.08 6.78 -63.22
CA GLU A 40 -64.15 7.14 -64.64
C GLU A 40 -64.79 8.52 -64.88
N GLU A 41 -65.55 9.02 -63.90
CA GLU A 41 -66.23 10.33 -63.97
C GLU A 41 -65.32 11.50 -63.57
N PHE A 42 -64.22 11.23 -62.87
CA PHE A 42 -63.29 12.27 -62.43
C PHE A 42 -62.15 12.49 -63.43
N SER A 43 -61.84 13.76 -63.67
CA SER A 43 -60.63 14.13 -64.41
C SER A 43 -59.41 14.03 -63.49
N ILE A 44 -58.22 13.95 -64.08
CA ILE A 44 -56.95 13.94 -63.32
C ILE A 44 -56.79 15.22 -62.47
N GLU A 45 -57.47 16.31 -62.79
CA GLU A 45 -57.42 17.56 -62.02
C GLU A 45 -58.28 17.50 -60.75
N ASP A 46 -59.33 16.68 -60.74
CA ASP A 46 -60.23 16.55 -59.58
C ASP A 46 -59.53 15.87 -58.39
N TYR A 47 -58.50 15.08 -58.65
CA TYR A 47 -57.61 14.49 -57.64
C TYR A 47 -56.79 15.52 -56.85
N THR A 48 -56.80 16.80 -57.27
CA THR A 48 -56.19 17.90 -56.51
C THR A 48 -57.11 18.47 -55.42
N ARG A 49 -58.38 18.05 -55.37
CA ARG A 49 -59.38 18.53 -54.40
C ARG A 49 -59.28 17.75 -53.10
N THR A 50 -59.54 18.40 -51.95
CA THR A 50 -59.56 17.70 -50.64
C THR A 50 -60.71 16.71 -50.53
N ASN A 51 -61.81 17.01 -51.21
CA ASN A 51 -63.09 16.33 -51.08
C ASN A 51 -63.09 14.94 -51.75
N ILE A 52 -62.08 14.64 -52.57
CA ILE A 52 -61.94 13.36 -53.27
C ILE A 52 -61.34 12.27 -52.38
N LEU A 53 -60.81 12.64 -51.21
CA LEU A 53 -60.20 11.71 -50.26
C LEU A 53 -61.27 10.78 -49.68
N ASN A 54 -61.23 9.51 -50.07
CA ASN A 54 -62.15 8.48 -49.62
C ASN A 54 -61.48 7.10 -49.62
N TYR A 55 -61.74 6.28 -48.60
CA TYR A 55 -61.08 4.98 -48.44
C TYR A 55 -61.47 3.95 -49.51
N TYR A 56 -62.76 3.87 -49.88
CA TYR A 56 -63.23 2.95 -50.93
C TYR A 56 -62.67 3.32 -52.31
N LEU A 57 -62.50 4.62 -52.55
CA LEU A 57 -61.90 5.13 -53.77
C LEU A 57 -60.39 4.82 -53.82
N LEU A 58 -59.69 4.95 -52.69
CA LEU A 58 -58.28 4.56 -52.58
C LEU A 58 -58.07 3.05 -52.77
N ASP A 59 -58.91 2.20 -52.17
CA ASP A 59 -58.87 0.74 -52.34
C ASP A 59 -58.94 0.35 -53.83
N GLU A 60 -59.84 0.95 -54.61
CA GLU A 60 -59.98 0.67 -56.05
C GLU A 60 -58.84 1.21 -56.91
N ILE A 61 -58.21 2.32 -56.51
CA ILE A 61 -57.01 2.83 -57.18
C ILE A 61 -55.84 1.89 -56.94
N LEU A 62 -55.70 1.36 -55.72
CA LEU A 62 -54.61 0.45 -55.34
C LEU A 62 -54.75 -0.95 -55.95
N THR A 63 -55.98 -1.39 -56.28
CA THR A 63 -56.23 -2.66 -56.99
C THR A 63 -56.10 -2.56 -58.51
N SER A 64 -56.08 -1.34 -59.07
CA SER A 64 -56.01 -1.08 -60.51
C SER A 64 -54.58 -0.72 -60.95
N ASP A 65 -53.88 -1.62 -61.63
CA ASP A 65 -52.46 -1.43 -62.01
C ASP A 65 -52.20 -0.25 -62.96
N ASN A 66 -53.21 0.25 -63.68
CA ASN A 66 -53.09 1.29 -64.69
C ASN A 66 -53.39 2.73 -64.20
N ARG A 67 -53.61 2.95 -62.89
CA ARG A 67 -54.04 4.25 -62.32
C ARG A 67 -52.98 4.94 -61.43
N ASN A 68 -51.73 4.95 -61.90
CA ASN A 68 -50.61 5.53 -61.14
C ASN A 68 -50.65 7.06 -61.07
N LEU A 69 -51.10 7.74 -62.14
CA LEU A 69 -51.15 9.21 -62.19
C LEU A 69 -52.19 9.79 -61.23
N GLU A 70 -53.34 9.12 -61.09
CA GLU A 70 -54.40 9.50 -60.15
C GLU A 70 -53.92 9.33 -58.71
N LEU A 71 -53.23 8.22 -58.43
CA LEU A 71 -52.64 7.95 -57.12
C LEU A 71 -51.54 8.95 -56.77
N GLU A 72 -50.67 9.31 -57.73
CA GLU A 72 -49.63 10.32 -57.54
C GLU A 72 -50.22 11.67 -57.13
N LYS A 73 -51.25 12.14 -57.82
CA LYS A 73 -51.90 13.42 -57.50
C LYS A 73 -52.69 13.37 -56.20
N LEU A 74 -53.29 12.23 -55.86
CA LEU A 74 -53.96 12.03 -54.58
C LEU A 74 -52.94 12.13 -53.44
N ILE A 75 -51.79 11.46 -53.57
CA ILE A 75 -50.69 11.53 -52.60
C ILE A 75 -50.15 12.97 -52.49
N GLN A 76 -49.89 13.64 -53.61
CA GLN A 76 -49.47 15.05 -53.58
C GLN A 76 -50.49 15.93 -52.85
N THR A 77 -51.78 15.69 -53.04
CA THR A 77 -52.85 16.45 -52.38
C THR A 77 -52.89 16.22 -50.87
N LEU A 78 -52.66 14.98 -50.42
CA LEU A 78 -52.53 14.66 -49.00
C LEU A 78 -51.42 15.48 -48.33
N PHE A 79 -50.25 15.57 -48.97
CA PHE A 79 -49.09 16.28 -48.42
C PHE A 79 -49.13 17.80 -48.61
N ILE A 80 -49.63 18.31 -49.75
CA ILE A 80 -49.76 19.76 -50.01
C ILE A 80 -50.82 20.37 -49.08
N LYS A 81 -51.93 19.66 -48.84
CA LYS A 81 -53.04 20.17 -48.02
C LYS A 81 -53.00 19.72 -46.56
N ASN A 82 -51.92 19.05 -46.15
CA ASN A 82 -51.64 18.61 -44.79
C ASN A 82 -52.81 17.82 -44.17
N LYS A 83 -53.31 16.81 -44.90
CA LYS A 83 -54.39 15.91 -44.47
C LYS A 83 -53.84 14.55 -44.03
N LEU A 84 -52.91 14.55 -43.08
CA LEU A 84 -52.24 13.33 -42.63
C LEU A 84 -53.15 12.45 -41.76
N ASP A 85 -54.21 13.02 -41.16
CA ASP A 85 -55.28 12.29 -40.46
C ASP A 85 -55.91 11.18 -41.32
N PHE A 86 -55.90 11.36 -42.66
CA PHE A 86 -56.40 10.37 -43.62
C PHE A 86 -55.58 9.07 -43.58
N ILE A 87 -54.27 9.15 -43.32
CA ILE A 87 -53.38 7.98 -43.26
C ILE A 87 -53.73 7.11 -42.05
N ASN A 88 -53.93 7.74 -40.88
CA ASN A 88 -54.40 7.04 -39.69
C ASN A 88 -55.77 6.41 -39.88
N GLY A 89 -56.72 7.19 -40.39
CA GLY A 89 -58.07 6.70 -40.55
C GLY A 89 -58.15 5.59 -41.61
N TYR A 90 -57.28 5.60 -42.63
CA TYR A 90 -57.14 4.50 -43.57
C TYR A 90 -56.51 3.26 -42.92
N PHE A 91 -55.53 3.44 -42.04
CA PHE A 91 -54.96 2.34 -41.25
C PHE A 91 -56.00 1.66 -40.35
N GLU A 92 -56.78 2.44 -39.60
CA GLU A 92 -57.87 1.93 -38.74
C GLU A 92 -58.96 1.23 -39.58
N TYR A 93 -59.32 1.82 -40.71
CA TYR A 93 -60.30 1.27 -41.64
C TYR A 93 -59.86 -0.06 -42.27
N ASN A 94 -58.57 -0.20 -42.61
CA ASN A 94 -58.07 -1.31 -43.41
C ASN A 94 -57.34 -2.41 -42.60
N THR A 95 -57.68 -2.54 -41.32
CA THR A 95 -57.12 -3.54 -40.39
C THR A 95 -57.17 -4.99 -40.90
N LEU A 96 -58.05 -5.30 -41.86
CA LEU A 96 -58.22 -6.64 -42.46
C LEU A 96 -57.61 -6.81 -43.87
N LYS A 97 -57.13 -5.74 -44.53
CA LYS A 97 -56.48 -5.82 -45.86
C LYS A 97 -55.10 -5.14 -45.86
N LEU A 98 -54.19 -5.71 -45.06
CA LEU A 98 -52.83 -5.19 -44.89
C LEU A 98 -52.07 -5.04 -46.22
N ASP A 99 -52.28 -5.93 -47.20
CA ASP A 99 -51.65 -5.86 -48.53
C ASP A 99 -51.89 -4.54 -49.28
N LEU A 100 -53.08 -3.95 -49.16
CA LEU A 100 -53.40 -2.69 -49.83
C LEU A 100 -52.75 -1.51 -49.11
N PHE A 101 -52.74 -1.55 -47.79
CA PHE A 101 -52.05 -0.57 -46.96
C PHE A 101 -50.53 -0.58 -47.22
N GLU A 102 -49.94 -1.75 -47.40
CA GLU A 102 -48.53 -1.90 -47.79
C GLU A 102 -48.24 -1.28 -49.15
N LYS A 103 -49.04 -1.60 -50.18
CA LYS A 103 -48.90 -1.00 -51.53
C LYS A 103 -49.01 0.52 -51.49
N PHE A 104 -49.90 1.05 -50.66
CA PHE A 104 -50.06 2.49 -50.47
C PHE A 104 -48.79 3.14 -49.89
N ILE A 105 -48.19 2.52 -48.87
CA ILE A 105 -46.97 3.01 -48.22
C ILE A 105 -45.76 2.98 -49.17
N LEU A 106 -45.61 1.91 -49.95
CA LEU A 106 -44.52 1.80 -50.92
C LEU A 106 -44.62 2.93 -51.96
N LYS A 107 -45.80 3.18 -52.53
CA LYS A 107 -45.99 4.24 -53.51
C LYS A 107 -45.80 5.64 -52.91
N ILE A 108 -46.22 5.90 -51.67
CA ILE A 108 -45.96 7.19 -50.99
C ILE A 108 -44.46 7.53 -50.99
N ASN A 109 -43.61 6.54 -50.70
CA ASN A 109 -42.17 6.73 -50.62
C ASN A 109 -41.48 6.70 -52.00
N GLU A 110 -42.08 6.11 -53.03
CA GLU A 110 -41.58 6.20 -54.41
C GLU A 110 -41.72 7.62 -54.98
N ILE A 111 -42.81 8.33 -54.64
CA ILE A 111 -43.18 9.58 -55.31
C ILE A 111 -42.43 10.79 -54.74
N VAL A 112 -42.18 10.86 -53.43
CA VAL A 112 -41.43 11.98 -52.81
C VAL A 112 -40.67 11.51 -51.56
N THR A 113 -39.36 11.70 -51.54
CA THR A 113 -38.47 11.39 -50.41
C THR A 113 -38.73 12.23 -49.16
N ASP A 114 -39.10 13.51 -49.32
CA ASP A 114 -39.37 14.44 -48.21
C ASP A 114 -40.65 14.14 -47.40
N ASN A 115 -41.54 13.29 -47.93
CA ASN A 115 -42.77 12.91 -47.24
C ASN A 115 -42.49 12.12 -45.96
N PHE A 116 -41.38 11.39 -45.91
CA PHE A 116 -40.96 10.62 -44.75
C PHE A 116 -40.78 11.49 -43.49
N ARG A 117 -40.10 12.65 -43.62
CA ARG A 117 -39.94 13.63 -42.52
C ARG A 117 -41.27 14.19 -42.04
N LYS A 118 -42.19 14.47 -42.97
CA LYS A 118 -43.51 15.06 -42.64
C LYS A 118 -44.39 14.07 -41.88
N ILE A 119 -44.34 12.78 -42.21
CA ILE A 119 -45.09 11.73 -41.53
C ILE A 119 -44.58 11.56 -40.09
N ILE A 120 -43.27 11.38 -39.91
CA ILE A 120 -42.68 11.10 -38.58
C ILE A 120 -42.88 12.26 -37.60
N ASN A 121 -42.75 13.50 -38.07
CA ASN A 121 -42.85 14.69 -37.20
C ASN A 121 -44.30 15.20 -37.03
N SER A 122 -45.29 14.53 -37.62
CA SER A 122 -46.67 15.00 -37.54
C SER A 122 -47.37 14.54 -36.26
N SER A 123 -47.99 15.49 -35.55
CA SER A 123 -48.89 15.20 -34.43
C SER A 123 -50.23 14.59 -34.85
N GLN A 124 -50.48 14.53 -36.15
CA GLN A 124 -51.71 14.02 -36.77
C GLN A 124 -51.69 12.49 -36.91
N ILE A 125 -50.54 11.83 -36.80
CA ILE A 125 -50.38 10.38 -37.00
C ILE A 125 -50.23 9.67 -35.65
N THR A 126 -50.93 8.55 -35.44
CA THR A 126 -50.80 7.79 -34.19
C THR A 126 -49.51 7.00 -34.17
N TYR A 127 -48.96 6.79 -32.98
CA TYR A 127 -47.71 6.04 -32.78
C TYR A 127 -47.75 4.64 -33.41
N GLU A 128 -48.89 3.94 -33.33
CA GLU A 128 -49.06 2.60 -33.92
C GLU A 128 -48.98 2.60 -35.45
N CYS A 129 -49.50 3.66 -36.11
CA CYS A 129 -49.39 3.83 -37.56
C CYS A 129 -47.95 4.09 -37.99
N ILE A 130 -47.24 4.97 -37.29
CA ILE A 130 -45.83 5.29 -37.58
C ILE A 130 -44.95 4.03 -37.41
N LYS A 131 -45.21 3.27 -36.35
CA LYS A 131 -44.52 2.00 -36.08
C LYS A 131 -44.67 1.01 -37.26
N LYS A 132 -45.90 0.76 -37.73
CA LYS A 132 -46.13 -0.15 -38.86
C LYS A 132 -45.61 0.40 -40.18
N TYR A 133 -45.71 1.70 -40.39
CA TYR A 133 -45.14 2.38 -41.55
C TYR A 133 -43.63 2.14 -41.67
N ILE A 134 -42.89 2.28 -40.57
CA ILE A 134 -41.44 2.08 -40.53
C ILE A 134 -41.09 0.60 -40.71
N ASN A 135 -41.85 -0.33 -40.11
CA ASN A 135 -41.64 -1.76 -40.33
C ASN A 135 -41.79 -2.14 -41.81
N ILE A 136 -42.83 -1.66 -42.50
CA ILE A 136 -43.03 -1.94 -43.93
C ILE A 136 -41.87 -1.40 -44.77
N ILE A 137 -41.35 -0.22 -44.42
CA ILE A 137 -40.21 0.38 -45.11
C ILE A 137 -38.93 -0.44 -44.90
N LEU A 138 -38.65 -0.84 -43.66
CA LEU A 138 -37.44 -1.63 -43.34
C LEU A 138 -37.48 -3.03 -43.95
N LEU A 139 -38.66 -3.62 -44.13
CA LEU A 139 -38.84 -5.01 -44.58
C LEU A 139 -39.02 -5.17 -46.10
N LYS A 140 -39.69 -4.23 -46.76
CA LYS A 140 -40.15 -4.40 -48.15
C LYS A 140 -39.69 -3.31 -49.11
N TYR A 141 -39.09 -2.21 -48.62
CA TYR A 141 -38.67 -1.11 -49.50
C TYR A 141 -37.34 -1.43 -50.19
N THR A 142 -37.35 -1.44 -51.52
CA THR A 142 -36.26 -1.94 -52.38
C THR A 142 -35.34 -0.85 -52.94
N ASN A 143 -35.69 0.42 -52.82
CA ASN A 143 -34.94 1.51 -53.47
C ASN A 143 -33.79 2.04 -52.59
N GLU A 144 -32.57 1.56 -52.84
CA GLU A 144 -31.35 1.85 -52.06
C GLU A 144 -30.97 3.35 -52.01
N SER A 145 -31.30 4.13 -53.02
CA SER A 145 -30.97 5.57 -53.09
C SER A 145 -31.80 6.41 -52.13
N ASN A 146 -33.11 6.13 -52.01
CA ASN A 146 -34.04 6.87 -51.16
C ASN A 146 -33.90 6.49 -49.68
N LEU A 147 -33.53 5.23 -49.39
CA LEU A 147 -33.19 4.77 -48.04
C LEU A 147 -31.95 5.51 -47.49
N LYS A 148 -30.91 5.69 -48.32
CA LYS A 148 -29.70 6.43 -47.93
C LYS A 148 -29.98 7.89 -47.60
N SER A 149 -30.87 8.57 -48.35
CA SER A 149 -31.24 9.97 -48.05
C SER A 149 -32.01 10.14 -46.72
N ASN A 150 -32.65 9.08 -46.23
CA ASN A 150 -33.43 9.11 -44.98
C ASN A 150 -32.69 8.51 -43.77
N LYS A 151 -31.39 8.19 -43.92
CA LYS A 151 -30.55 7.53 -42.90
C LYS A 151 -30.56 8.25 -41.54
N GLU A 152 -30.39 9.57 -41.52
CA GLU A 152 -30.32 10.35 -40.27
C GLU A 152 -31.66 10.35 -39.51
N ILE A 153 -32.78 10.42 -40.23
CA ILE A 153 -34.13 10.43 -39.64
C ILE A 153 -34.49 9.05 -39.10
N LEU A 154 -34.08 7.99 -39.82
CA LEU A 154 -34.24 6.61 -39.35
C LEU A 154 -33.40 6.35 -38.10
N LYS A 155 -32.16 6.87 -38.04
CA LYS A 155 -31.34 6.83 -36.83
C LYS A 155 -32.01 7.59 -35.68
N GLU A 156 -32.36 8.85 -35.88
CA GLU A 156 -33.03 9.67 -34.86
C GLU A 156 -34.34 9.04 -34.36
N TYR A 157 -35.10 8.36 -35.23
CA TYR A 157 -36.29 7.63 -34.82
C TYR A 157 -35.96 6.35 -34.04
N LEU A 158 -35.00 5.54 -34.52
CA LEU A 158 -34.57 4.32 -33.83
C LEU A 158 -33.96 4.62 -32.44
N ASP A 159 -33.30 5.77 -32.31
CA ASP A 159 -32.67 6.23 -31.07
C ASP A 159 -33.70 6.74 -30.06
N ASN A 160 -34.77 7.42 -30.52
CA ASN A 160 -35.76 8.06 -29.66
C ASN A 160 -36.88 7.13 -29.17
N TYR A 161 -37.22 6.07 -29.90
CA TYR A 161 -38.37 5.21 -29.58
C TYR A 161 -37.95 3.82 -29.09
N LYS A 162 -38.25 3.56 -27.81
CA LYS A 162 -37.85 2.35 -27.07
C LYS A 162 -38.66 1.08 -27.40
N ASP A 163 -39.72 1.16 -28.20
CA ASP A 163 -40.66 0.02 -28.41
C ASP A 163 -40.80 -0.38 -29.90
N ILE A 164 -39.73 -0.24 -30.69
CA ILE A 164 -39.76 -0.60 -32.11
C ILE A 164 -39.69 -2.12 -32.25
N PHE A 165 -40.87 -2.72 -32.22
CA PHE A 165 -41.09 -4.13 -32.46
C PHE A 165 -41.24 -4.42 -33.95
N PHE A 166 -40.41 -5.31 -34.48
CA PHE A 166 -40.76 -6.11 -35.65
C PHE A 166 -41.81 -7.13 -35.18
N GLU A 167 -43.04 -7.07 -35.68
CA GLU A 167 -43.95 -8.22 -35.57
C GLU A 167 -43.43 -9.27 -36.56
N ILE A 168 -42.46 -10.10 -36.11
CA ILE A 168 -41.64 -11.02 -36.94
C ILE A 168 -42.47 -12.15 -37.58
N SER A 169 -43.76 -12.29 -37.25
CA SER A 169 -44.59 -13.39 -37.75
C SER A 169 -44.71 -13.47 -39.28
N GLU A 170 -44.32 -12.43 -40.03
CA GLU A 170 -44.24 -12.41 -41.50
C GLU A 170 -42.94 -11.76 -42.05
N CYS A 171 -41.82 -11.89 -41.34
CA CYS A 171 -40.54 -11.24 -41.69
C CYS A 171 -39.61 -12.10 -42.57
N ASP A 172 -39.05 -11.50 -43.63
CA ASP A 172 -37.82 -12.01 -44.29
C ASP A 172 -36.59 -11.50 -43.52
N GLU A 173 -36.07 -12.30 -42.57
CA GLU A 173 -34.90 -11.98 -41.71
C GLU A 173 -33.69 -11.48 -42.52
N SER A 174 -33.42 -12.11 -43.66
CA SER A 174 -32.31 -11.75 -44.56
C SER A 174 -32.41 -10.35 -45.16
N LYS A 175 -33.62 -9.85 -45.45
CA LYS A 175 -33.82 -8.51 -46.03
C LYS A 175 -33.58 -7.42 -44.99
N LEU A 176 -34.01 -7.66 -43.75
CA LEU A 176 -33.80 -6.74 -42.63
C LEU A 176 -32.31 -6.56 -42.34
N ILE A 177 -31.53 -7.63 -42.36
CA ILE A 177 -30.08 -7.54 -42.13
C ILE A 177 -29.38 -6.85 -43.29
N ASN A 178 -29.80 -7.10 -44.53
CA ASN A 178 -29.26 -6.39 -45.69
C ASN A 178 -29.61 -4.90 -45.66
N THR A 179 -30.82 -4.50 -45.24
CA THR A 179 -31.18 -3.08 -45.11
C THR A 179 -30.40 -2.40 -43.98
N LEU A 180 -30.22 -3.07 -42.83
CA LEU A 180 -29.38 -2.56 -41.75
C LEU A 180 -27.91 -2.41 -42.16
N LYS A 181 -27.36 -3.40 -42.89
CA LYS A 181 -26.01 -3.32 -43.49
C LYS A 181 -25.86 -2.15 -44.44
N LEU A 182 -26.82 -1.97 -45.36
CA LEU A 182 -26.81 -0.89 -46.34
C LEU A 182 -26.90 0.50 -45.69
N LEU A 183 -27.64 0.58 -44.59
CA LEU A 183 -27.85 1.83 -43.86
C LEU A 183 -26.76 2.11 -42.82
N ASP A 184 -25.93 1.12 -42.46
CA ASP A 184 -24.88 1.24 -41.43
C ASP A 184 -25.47 1.90 -40.15
N ILE A 185 -26.56 1.26 -39.69
CA ILE A 185 -27.28 1.59 -38.46
C ILE A 185 -26.90 0.53 -37.42
N LYS A 186 -26.42 1.00 -36.27
CA LYS A 186 -26.19 0.16 -35.09
C LYS A 186 -27.41 0.28 -34.19
N LEU A 187 -27.95 -0.86 -33.77
CA LEU A 187 -29.06 -0.89 -32.82
C LEU A 187 -28.57 -0.48 -31.42
N ILE A 188 -29.22 0.52 -30.83
CA ILE A 188 -28.90 1.00 -29.48
C ILE A 188 -29.35 -0.01 -28.42
N ASN A 189 -30.54 -0.61 -28.54
CA ASN A 189 -31.03 -1.54 -27.51
C ASN A 189 -31.68 -2.81 -28.10
N LEU A 190 -31.05 -3.96 -27.86
CA LEU A 190 -31.50 -5.27 -28.31
C LEU A 190 -32.71 -5.79 -27.51
N LYS A 191 -32.97 -5.27 -26.29
CA LYS A 191 -34.16 -5.63 -25.49
C LYS A 191 -35.47 -5.22 -26.17
N ASN A 192 -35.43 -4.22 -27.03
CA ASN A 192 -36.60 -3.66 -27.69
C ASN A 192 -37.12 -4.55 -28.84
N ILE A 193 -36.46 -5.68 -29.12
CA ILE A 193 -36.95 -6.67 -30.06
C ILE A 193 -37.86 -7.64 -29.28
N ASN A 194 -39.17 -7.38 -29.24
CA ASN A 194 -40.18 -8.32 -28.72
C ASN A 194 -40.64 -9.27 -29.83
N GLY A 195 -40.58 -10.55 -29.50
CA GLY A 195 -40.99 -11.68 -30.31
C GLY A 195 -40.10 -12.87 -29.98
N ASP A 196 -40.56 -14.09 -30.28
CA ASP A 196 -39.69 -15.26 -30.38
C ASP A 196 -38.78 -15.05 -31.59
N ILE A 197 -37.75 -14.21 -31.41
CA ILE A 197 -36.71 -14.00 -32.41
C ILE A 197 -36.00 -15.34 -32.60
N SER A 198 -35.82 -15.76 -33.84
CA SER A 198 -35.00 -16.91 -34.14
C SER A 198 -33.57 -16.66 -33.65
N GLU A 199 -32.91 -17.67 -33.06
CA GLU A 199 -31.49 -17.56 -32.69
C GLU A 199 -30.63 -17.10 -33.90
N ASN A 200 -31.06 -17.46 -35.13
CA ASN A 200 -30.40 -17.12 -36.38
C ASN A 200 -30.30 -15.61 -36.64
N LEU A 201 -31.38 -14.84 -36.43
CA LEU A 201 -31.33 -13.38 -36.59
C LEU A 201 -30.33 -12.74 -35.64
N ILE A 202 -30.27 -13.21 -34.39
CA ILE A 202 -29.33 -12.71 -33.38
C ILE A 202 -27.89 -13.04 -33.80
N PHE A 203 -27.63 -14.27 -34.29
CA PHE A 203 -26.32 -14.62 -34.82
C PHE A 203 -25.90 -13.73 -35.99
N GLU A 204 -26.80 -13.45 -36.94
CA GLU A 204 -26.49 -12.58 -38.07
C GLU A 204 -26.28 -11.12 -37.64
N ILE A 205 -27.00 -10.63 -36.62
CA ILE A 205 -26.76 -9.29 -36.04
C ILE A 205 -25.36 -9.22 -35.40
N ILE A 206 -24.97 -10.26 -34.66
CA ILE A 206 -23.65 -10.36 -34.03
C ILE A 206 -22.54 -10.43 -35.10
N GLU A 207 -22.70 -11.31 -36.10
CA GLU A 207 -21.71 -11.48 -37.17
C GLU A 207 -21.43 -10.20 -37.94
N ASN A 208 -22.45 -9.37 -38.12
CA ASN A 208 -22.37 -8.14 -38.88
C ASN A 208 -22.15 -6.88 -38.02
N ARG A 209 -21.94 -7.03 -36.70
CA ARG A 209 -21.68 -5.94 -35.75
C ARG A 209 -22.74 -4.82 -35.80
N LEU A 210 -24.00 -5.16 -36.02
CA LEU A 210 -25.11 -4.22 -36.23
C LEU A 210 -25.69 -3.65 -34.92
N TYR A 211 -24.90 -3.58 -33.85
CA TYR A 211 -25.34 -3.11 -32.52
C TYR A 211 -24.27 -2.24 -31.86
N GLU A 212 -24.70 -1.38 -30.95
CA GLU A 212 -23.81 -0.57 -30.13
C GLU A 212 -23.26 -1.38 -28.95
N LEU A 213 -21.96 -1.22 -28.68
CA LEU A 213 -21.32 -1.80 -27.51
C LEU A 213 -21.76 -1.05 -26.26
N ASN A 214 -22.86 -1.49 -25.67
CA ASN A 214 -23.31 -1.03 -24.37
C ASN A 214 -23.65 -2.22 -23.46
N ILE A 215 -23.64 -1.96 -22.15
CA ILE A 215 -23.86 -3.00 -21.16
C ILE A 215 -25.25 -3.64 -21.29
N GLU A 216 -26.26 -2.88 -21.71
CA GLU A 216 -27.64 -3.38 -21.86
C GLU A 216 -27.75 -4.43 -22.97
N ASN A 217 -27.07 -4.21 -24.09
CA ASN A 217 -26.97 -5.14 -25.22
C ASN A 217 -26.15 -6.36 -24.84
N ILE A 218 -25.01 -6.18 -24.16
CA ILE A 218 -24.18 -7.29 -23.67
C ILE A 218 -25.00 -8.17 -22.72
N MET A 219 -25.76 -7.58 -21.80
CA MET A 219 -26.65 -8.30 -20.89
C MET A 219 -27.76 -9.03 -21.61
N TYR A 220 -28.38 -8.39 -22.61
CA TYR A 220 -29.41 -9.04 -23.41
C TYR A 220 -28.87 -10.28 -24.12
N LEU A 221 -27.70 -10.17 -24.74
CA LEU A 221 -27.05 -11.29 -25.43
C LEU A 221 -26.68 -12.41 -24.45
N ILE A 222 -26.12 -12.07 -23.30
CA ILE A 222 -25.80 -13.06 -22.24
C ILE A 222 -27.07 -13.77 -21.77
N ASN A 223 -28.14 -13.03 -21.44
CA ASN A 223 -29.41 -13.61 -20.98
C ASN A 223 -30.16 -14.43 -22.04
N LYS A 224 -29.93 -14.15 -23.33
CA LYS A 224 -30.56 -14.89 -24.44
C LYS A 224 -29.87 -16.22 -24.72
N PHE A 225 -28.54 -16.27 -24.60
CA PHE A 225 -27.76 -17.47 -24.89
C PHE A 225 -27.44 -18.31 -23.65
N ASP A 226 -27.68 -17.79 -22.45
CA ASP A 226 -27.45 -18.50 -21.19
C ASP A 226 -28.55 -18.20 -20.15
N ILE A 227 -29.03 -19.23 -19.43
CA ILE A 227 -30.31 -19.19 -18.70
C ILE A 227 -30.14 -18.91 -17.19
N GLU A 228 -28.93 -18.91 -16.62
CA GLU A 228 -28.77 -18.99 -15.15
C GLU A 228 -27.88 -17.93 -14.48
N TYR A 229 -27.71 -16.73 -15.06
CA TYR A 229 -27.01 -15.64 -14.36
C TYR A 229 -27.94 -14.66 -13.67
N GLN A 230 -27.70 -14.44 -12.37
CA GLN A 230 -28.24 -13.28 -11.66
C GLN A 230 -27.67 -12.01 -12.28
N GLU A 231 -28.50 -10.99 -12.57
CA GLU A 231 -28.08 -9.73 -13.22
C GLU A 231 -26.81 -9.12 -12.58
N ASN A 232 -26.69 -9.17 -11.25
CA ASN A 232 -25.53 -8.68 -10.51
C ASN A 232 -24.21 -9.38 -10.89
N LYS A 233 -24.24 -10.69 -11.16
CA LYS A 233 -23.03 -11.43 -11.59
C LYS A 233 -22.60 -11.04 -13.00
N VAL A 234 -23.55 -10.69 -13.86
CA VAL A 234 -23.25 -10.21 -15.21
C VAL A 234 -22.58 -8.84 -15.14
N TYR A 235 -22.99 -7.96 -14.23
CA TYR A 235 -22.28 -6.69 -14.00
C TYR A 235 -20.85 -6.90 -13.46
N GLU A 236 -20.63 -7.89 -12.59
CA GLU A 236 -19.30 -8.14 -12.00
C GLU A 236 -18.34 -8.87 -12.94
N LYS A 237 -18.84 -9.78 -13.78
CA LYS A 237 -18.03 -10.74 -14.59
C LYS A 237 -18.39 -10.73 -16.08
N ASN A 238 -18.82 -9.60 -16.62
CA ASN A 238 -19.25 -9.47 -18.01
C ASN A 238 -18.23 -10.02 -19.03
N TYR A 239 -16.97 -9.62 -18.94
CA TYR A 239 -15.93 -10.05 -19.86
C TYR A 239 -15.63 -11.55 -19.72
N SER A 240 -15.59 -12.07 -18.48
CA SER A 240 -15.40 -13.51 -18.23
C SER A 240 -16.52 -14.36 -18.80
N ILE A 241 -17.77 -13.88 -18.70
CA ILE A 241 -18.92 -14.61 -19.23
C ILE A 241 -18.86 -14.62 -20.77
N LEU A 242 -18.48 -13.50 -21.40
CA LEU A 242 -18.32 -13.44 -22.86
C LEU A 242 -17.25 -14.42 -23.37
N ASN A 243 -16.15 -14.57 -22.64
CA ASN A 243 -15.06 -15.46 -23.02
C ASN A 243 -15.40 -16.95 -22.84
N ASN A 244 -16.17 -17.28 -21.79
CA ASN A 244 -16.52 -18.67 -21.47
C ASN A 244 -17.61 -19.28 -22.37
N VAL A 245 -18.41 -18.45 -23.05
CA VAL A 245 -19.53 -18.93 -23.89
C VAL A 245 -19.13 -18.91 -25.36
N ASP A 246 -19.00 -20.09 -25.99
CA ASP A 246 -18.60 -20.23 -27.39
C ASP A 246 -19.48 -19.42 -28.36
N LYS A 247 -20.79 -19.34 -28.10
CA LYS A 247 -21.75 -18.57 -28.90
C LYS A 247 -21.50 -17.04 -28.82
N LEU A 248 -20.80 -16.56 -27.78
CA LEU A 248 -20.53 -15.14 -27.54
C LEU A 248 -19.10 -14.72 -27.93
N LYS A 249 -18.26 -15.63 -28.44
CA LYS A 249 -16.89 -15.29 -28.88
C LYS A 249 -16.84 -14.17 -29.93
N LYS A 250 -17.83 -14.11 -30.84
CA LYS A 250 -17.91 -13.02 -31.83
C LYS A 250 -18.25 -11.67 -31.21
N VAL A 251 -18.95 -11.67 -30.07
CA VAL A 251 -19.18 -10.47 -29.25
C VAL A 251 -17.87 -10.05 -28.59
N LEU A 252 -17.10 -11.02 -28.07
CA LEU A 252 -15.75 -10.78 -27.54
C LEU A 252 -14.82 -10.19 -28.63
N ASP A 253 -14.81 -10.75 -29.84
CA ASP A 253 -14.02 -10.22 -30.97
C ASP A 253 -14.37 -8.75 -31.31
N TYR A 254 -15.64 -8.37 -31.11
CA TYR A 254 -16.06 -6.98 -31.30
C TYR A 254 -15.61 -6.09 -30.13
N VAL A 255 -15.74 -6.56 -28.90
CA VAL A 255 -15.22 -5.89 -27.70
C VAL A 255 -13.71 -5.68 -27.80
N ASP A 256 -12.94 -6.71 -28.17
CA ASP A 256 -11.49 -6.64 -28.31
C ASP A 256 -11.04 -5.70 -29.44
N SER A 257 -11.87 -5.52 -30.48
CA SER A 257 -11.59 -4.57 -31.56
C SER A 257 -11.90 -3.11 -31.20
N ASP A 258 -12.73 -2.86 -30.18
CA ASP A 258 -13.15 -1.52 -29.75
C ASP A 258 -13.33 -1.47 -28.23
N ILE A 259 -12.22 -1.73 -27.54
CA ILE A 259 -12.17 -1.86 -26.07
C ILE A 259 -12.51 -0.53 -25.40
N ASP A 260 -12.13 0.60 -26.00
CA ASP A 260 -12.43 1.93 -25.45
C ASP A 260 -13.94 2.17 -25.37
N SER A 261 -14.69 1.89 -26.44
CA SER A 261 -16.15 2.04 -26.43
C SER A 261 -16.81 1.12 -25.39
N TYR A 262 -16.29 -0.10 -25.24
CA TYR A 262 -16.74 -1.02 -24.21
C TYR A 262 -16.47 -0.47 -22.79
N LEU A 263 -15.25 0.00 -22.51
CA LEU A 263 -14.87 0.55 -21.20
C LEU A 263 -15.68 1.82 -20.86
N GLU A 264 -15.84 2.72 -21.82
CA GLU A 264 -16.67 3.93 -21.67
C GLU A 264 -18.13 3.58 -21.36
N SER A 265 -18.66 2.51 -21.99
CA SER A 265 -20.01 2.03 -21.70
C SER A 265 -20.15 1.51 -20.26
N ILE A 266 -19.10 0.90 -19.71
CA ILE A 266 -19.07 0.43 -18.31
C ILE A 266 -18.95 1.61 -17.34
N PHE A 267 -18.14 2.61 -17.66
CA PHE A 267 -17.99 3.79 -16.79
C PHE A 267 -19.26 4.64 -16.72
N ASN A 268 -20.04 4.68 -17.81
CA ASN A 268 -21.27 5.47 -17.91
C ASN A 268 -22.50 4.83 -17.23
N ILE A 269 -22.34 3.70 -16.54
CA ILE A 269 -23.42 3.04 -15.80
C ILE A 269 -23.89 3.92 -14.64
N LYS A 270 -24.96 4.69 -14.86
CA LYS A 270 -25.60 5.60 -13.89
C LYS A 270 -26.71 4.90 -13.08
N TYR A 271 -26.42 3.79 -12.42
CA TYR A 271 -27.39 3.19 -11.49
C TYR A 271 -27.07 3.57 -10.04
N ASP A 272 -27.98 4.31 -9.40
CA ASP A 272 -27.88 4.72 -7.99
C ASP A 272 -27.76 3.53 -7.01
N ASN A 273 -28.16 2.33 -7.43
CA ASN A 273 -28.08 1.09 -6.63
C ASN A 273 -26.74 0.34 -6.76
N LEU A 274 -25.83 0.77 -7.64
CA LEU A 274 -24.61 0.02 -8.01
C LEU A 274 -23.30 0.75 -7.66
N LYS A 275 -23.35 1.82 -6.85
CA LYS A 275 -22.19 2.66 -6.46
C LYS A 275 -20.99 1.92 -5.83
N ASN A 276 -21.12 0.63 -5.50
CA ASN A 276 -20.08 -0.20 -4.89
C ASN A 276 -19.75 -1.48 -5.69
N LEU A 277 -20.25 -1.66 -6.91
CA LEU A 277 -19.90 -2.82 -7.72
C LEU A 277 -18.45 -2.71 -8.19
N LYS A 278 -17.66 -3.72 -7.85
CA LYS A 278 -16.32 -3.91 -8.41
C LYS A 278 -16.35 -4.99 -9.47
N LEU A 279 -15.68 -4.76 -10.60
CA LEU A 279 -15.48 -5.80 -11.61
C LEU A 279 -14.58 -6.90 -11.03
N ARG A 280 -15.00 -8.15 -11.17
CA ARG A 280 -14.34 -9.36 -10.64
C ARG A 280 -14.10 -10.37 -11.77
N ASN A 281 -13.74 -9.86 -12.95
CA ASN A 281 -13.32 -10.70 -14.07
C ASN A 281 -12.08 -11.50 -13.69
N ASP A 282 -11.87 -12.62 -14.38
CA ASP A 282 -10.75 -13.51 -14.10
C ASP A 282 -9.41 -12.85 -14.49
N LEU A 283 -8.31 -13.24 -13.82
CA LEU A 283 -7.03 -12.54 -13.92
C LEU A 283 -6.47 -12.48 -15.35
N SER A 284 -6.58 -13.56 -16.13
CA SER A 284 -6.11 -13.60 -17.52
C SER A 284 -6.79 -12.56 -18.40
N GLU A 285 -8.06 -12.28 -18.13
CA GLU A 285 -8.87 -11.35 -18.92
C GLU A 285 -8.64 -9.90 -18.53
N VAL A 286 -8.47 -9.66 -17.22
CA VAL A 286 -7.99 -8.36 -16.72
C VAL A 286 -6.64 -8.02 -17.36
N LEU A 287 -5.72 -8.97 -17.43
CA LEU A 287 -4.42 -8.78 -18.09
C LEU A 287 -4.56 -8.50 -19.60
N ASN A 288 -5.48 -9.17 -20.30
CA ASN A 288 -5.76 -8.87 -21.71
C ASN A 288 -6.24 -7.44 -21.91
N ILE A 289 -7.13 -6.93 -21.06
CA ILE A 289 -7.62 -5.55 -21.13
C ILE A 289 -6.50 -4.55 -20.82
N LEU A 290 -5.69 -4.82 -19.78
CA LEU A 290 -4.60 -3.91 -19.38
C LEU A 290 -3.47 -3.84 -20.43
N ASN A 291 -3.20 -4.95 -21.12
CA ASN A 291 -2.17 -5.05 -22.17
C ASN A 291 -2.70 -4.78 -23.59
N SER A 292 -3.98 -4.43 -23.74
CA SER A 292 -4.57 -4.06 -25.03
C SER A 292 -4.15 -2.68 -25.54
N ASP A 293 -4.54 -2.31 -26.76
CA ASP A 293 -4.28 -0.98 -27.34
C ASP A 293 -5.23 0.13 -26.81
N ALA A 294 -6.01 -0.12 -25.75
CA ALA A 294 -6.93 0.86 -25.17
C ALA A 294 -6.21 2.12 -24.62
N LYS A 295 -6.92 3.24 -24.56
CA LYS A 295 -6.37 4.50 -24.02
C LYS A 295 -5.96 4.35 -22.56
N LEU A 296 -4.83 4.96 -22.21
CA LEU A 296 -4.29 4.94 -20.85
C LEU A 296 -5.29 5.47 -19.80
N GLU A 297 -6.02 6.55 -20.10
CA GLU A 297 -7.04 7.10 -19.20
C GLU A 297 -8.15 6.08 -18.87
N ASN A 298 -8.56 5.29 -19.87
CA ASN A 298 -9.57 4.26 -19.71
C ASN A 298 -9.04 3.07 -18.91
N LYS A 299 -7.78 2.66 -19.14
CA LYS A 299 -7.12 1.62 -18.33
C LYS A 299 -6.98 2.02 -16.86
N LEU A 300 -6.65 3.28 -16.58
CA LEU A 300 -6.56 3.78 -15.20
C LEU A 300 -7.92 3.75 -14.48
N LYS A 301 -8.98 4.23 -15.13
CA LYS A 301 -10.35 4.15 -14.59
C LYS A 301 -10.81 2.70 -14.39
N PHE A 302 -10.42 1.80 -15.30
CA PHE A 302 -10.72 0.39 -15.16
C PHE A 302 -10.05 -0.22 -13.91
N ILE A 303 -8.80 0.14 -13.60
CA ILE A 303 -8.10 -0.30 -12.38
C ILE A 303 -8.80 0.18 -11.10
N GLU A 304 -9.43 1.37 -11.11
CA GLU A 304 -10.18 1.90 -9.96
C GLU A 304 -11.46 1.12 -9.66
N ILE A 305 -12.12 0.62 -10.69
CA ILE A 305 -13.43 -0.05 -10.59
C ILE A 305 -13.26 -1.57 -10.51
N SER A 306 -12.09 -2.13 -10.82
CA SER A 306 -11.83 -3.57 -10.79
C SER A 306 -11.15 -4.04 -9.51
N SER A 307 -11.49 -5.27 -9.11
CA SER A 307 -10.92 -5.98 -7.96
C SER A 307 -10.20 -7.22 -8.49
N PHE A 308 -8.87 -7.16 -8.50
CA PHE A 308 -8.03 -8.25 -8.98
C PHE A 308 -6.72 -8.27 -8.18
N GLU A 309 -5.97 -9.37 -8.26
CA GLU A 309 -4.71 -9.53 -7.56
C GLU A 309 -3.67 -10.17 -8.48
N ILE A 310 -2.73 -9.36 -8.97
CA ILE A 310 -1.64 -9.80 -9.85
C ILE A 310 -0.48 -10.31 -9.02
N LYS A 311 0.18 -11.38 -9.47
CA LYS A 311 1.37 -11.92 -8.80
C LYS A 311 2.62 -11.10 -9.07
N ASN A 312 2.92 -10.78 -10.33
CA ASN A 312 4.12 -10.05 -10.73
C ASN A 312 3.75 -8.70 -11.35
N ILE A 313 4.37 -7.62 -10.88
CA ILE A 313 4.11 -6.28 -11.40
C ILE A 313 4.50 -6.11 -12.89
N GLU A 314 5.40 -6.95 -13.39
CA GLU A 314 5.84 -6.98 -14.80
C GLU A 314 4.76 -7.49 -15.77
N ASP A 315 3.71 -8.13 -15.27
CA ASP A 315 2.62 -8.63 -16.12
C ASP A 315 1.81 -7.47 -16.77
N ILE A 316 2.06 -6.22 -16.33
CA ILE A 316 1.41 -4.98 -16.80
C ILE A 316 2.45 -3.92 -17.17
N GLY A 317 2.06 -3.01 -18.07
CA GLY A 317 2.89 -1.86 -18.47
C GLY A 317 3.24 -0.92 -17.31
N ILE A 318 4.47 -0.39 -17.34
CA ILE A 318 5.09 0.47 -16.30
C ILE A 318 4.21 1.68 -15.95
N GLU A 319 3.50 2.23 -16.93
CA GLU A 319 2.64 3.41 -16.77
C GLU A 319 1.48 3.17 -15.80
N LEU A 320 1.04 1.92 -15.62
CA LEU A 320 -0.11 1.56 -14.77
C LEU A 320 0.27 1.20 -13.33
N TRP A 321 1.57 1.02 -13.05
CA TRP A 321 2.06 0.50 -11.77
C TRP A 321 1.59 1.30 -10.56
N ASP A 322 1.65 2.63 -10.63
CA ASP A 322 1.32 3.51 -9.50
C ASP A 322 -0.12 3.31 -9.04
N LYS A 323 -1.04 3.26 -10.00
CA LYS A 323 -2.47 3.10 -9.74
C LYS A 323 -2.83 1.70 -9.25
N THR A 324 -2.17 0.68 -9.81
CA THR A 324 -2.37 -0.71 -9.35
C THR A 324 -1.88 -0.94 -7.92
N ILE A 325 -0.79 -0.27 -7.52
CA ILE A 325 -0.27 -0.31 -6.16
C ILE A 325 -1.21 0.43 -5.20
N GLU A 326 -1.67 1.64 -5.57
CA GLU A 326 -2.64 2.42 -4.76
C GLU A 326 -3.89 1.61 -4.42
N ASN A 327 -4.41 0.85 -5.38
CA ASN A 327 -5.62 0.04 -5.19
C ASN A 327 -5.40 -1.29 -4.49
N ASN A 328 -4.16 -1.64 -4.11
CA ASN A 328 -3.77 -2.93 -3.53
C ASN A 328 -4.10 -4.14 -4.42
N ASN A 329 -3.98 -3.98 -5.74
CA ASN A 329 -4.29 -5.05 -6.71
C ASN A 329 -3.07 -5.94 -7.05
N ILE A 330 -1.99 -5.87 -6.27
CA ILE A 330 -0.75 -6.63 -6.48
C ILE A 330 -0.43 -7.41 -5.20
N LEU A 331 -0.08 -8.69 -5.35
CA LEU A 331 0.39 -9.53 -4.25
C LEU A 331 1.58 -8.87 -3.57
N LYS A 332 1.52 -8.80 -2.23
CA LYS A 332 2.53 -8.19 -1.36
C LYS A 332 3.81 -9.01 -1.33
N LEU A 333 4.66 -8.80 -2.32
CA LEU A 333 5.94 -9.49 -2.50
C LEU A 333 7.08 -8.48 -2.54
N TYR A 334 8.19 -8.80 -1.87
CA TYR A 334 9.38 -7.95 -1.86
C TYR A 334 9.99 -7.81 -3.26
N SER A 335 9.92 -8.87 -4.08
CA SER A 335 10.38 -8.87 -5.47
C SER A 335 9.66 -7.83 -6.33
N ASN A 336 8.35 -7.62 -6.13
CA ASN A 336 7.60 -6.57 -6.82
C ASN A 336 8.05 -5.18 -6.41
N ALA A 337 8.38 -4.97 -5.13
CA ALA A 337 8.89 -3.69 -4.65
C ALA A 337 10.26 -3.36 -5.26
N LEU A 338 11.19 -4.33 -5.30
CA LEU A 338 12.50 -4.15 -5.92
C LEU A 338 12.39 -3.81 -7.41
N LYS A 339 11.53 -4.51 -8.14
CA LYS A 339 11.28 -4.25 -9.57
C LYS A 339 10.70 -2.86 -9.82
N TYR A 340 9.74 -2.44 -8.99
CA TYR A 340 9.18 -1.09 -9.06
C TYR A 340 10.26 -0.02 -8.87
N ILE A 341 11.09 -0.17 -7.83
CA ILE A 341 12.16 0.79 -7.49
C ILE A 341 13.22 0.84 -8.60
N ASN A 342 13.50 -0.28 -9.27
CA ASN A 342 14.44 -0.32 -10.39
C ASN A 342 14.04 0.60 -11.55
N GLU A 343 12.75 0.64 -11.91
CA GLU A 343 12.27 1.44 -13.05
C GLU A 343 11.83 2.86 -12.65
N LYS A 344 11.15 3.02 -11.51
CA LYS A 344 10.50 4.29 -11.11
C LYS A 344 11.16 5.01 -9.92
N ASN A 345 12.24 4.46 -9.37
CA ASN A 345 12.82 4.88 -8.08
C ASN A 345 11.82 4.77 -6.91
N LEU A 346 12.25 5.25 -5.75
CA LEU A 346 11.52 5.15 -4.50
C LEU A 346 10.51 6.31 -4.37
N THR A 347 9.21 5.99 -4.44
CA THR A 347 8.09 6.94 -4.39
C THR A 347 7.22 6.70 -3.14
N SER A 348 6.39 7.67 -2.75
CA SER A 348 5.44 7.52 -1.64
C SER A 348 4.50 6.32 -1.81
N ASN A 349 4.12 5.99 -3.05
CA ASN A 349 3.21 4.89 -3.35
C ASN A 349 3.84 3.53 -3.01
N ILE A 350 5.12 3.32 -3.36
CA ILE A 350 5.80 2.08 -3.03
C ILE A 350 6.16 1.99 -1.54
N ILE A 351 6.44 3.12 -0.88
CA ILE A 351 6.64 3.16 0.58
C ILE A 351 5.36 2.72 1.31
N ASN A 352 4.20 3.25 0.91
CA ASN A 352 2.91 2.84 1.47
C ASN A 352 2.62 1.35 1.23
N TYR A 353 2.97 0.85 0.04
CA TYR A 353 2.86 -0.57 -0.27
C TYR A 353 3.72 -1.45 0.63
N ILE A 354 5.00 -1.09 0.83
CA ILE A 354 5.92 -1.78 1.75
C ILE A 354 5.38 -1.74 3.18
N ASN A 355 4.92 -0.58 3.64
CA ASN A 355 4.34 -0.39 4.97
C ASN A 355 3.06 -1.21 5.19
N SER A 356 2.39 -1.64 4.13
CA SER A 356 1.19 -2.47 4.20
C SER A 356 1.47 -3.97 4.41
N PHE A 357 2.74 -4.39 4.39
CA PHE A 357 3.14 -5.79 4.57
C PHE A 357 2.77 -6.32 5.95
N LYS A 358 2.10 -7.49 6.00
CA LYS A 358 1.69 -8.08 7.28
C LYS A 358 2.84 -8.80 7.98
N ILE A 359 2.70 -8.91 9.30
CA ILE A 359 3.73 -9.47 10.19
C ILE A 359 3.92 -11.00 9.99
N ASN A 360 3.01 -11.72 9.33
CA ASN A 360 3.05 -13.18 9.24
C ASN A 360 3.12 -13.75 7.79
N GLU A 361 3.30 -12.91 6.77
CA GLU A 361 3.33 -13.36 5.37
C GLU A 361 4.79 -13.63 4.91
N ASP A 362 5.01 -14.72 4.16
CA ASP A 362 6.31 -15.07 3.53
C ASP A 362 6.59 -14.16 2.31
N ILE A 363 6.82 -12.88 2.59
CA ILE A 363 6.97 -11.78 1.61
C ILE A 363 8.24 -11.94 0.74
N PHE A 364 9.21 -12.75 1.18
CA PHE A 364 10.49 -12.98 0.52
C PHE A 364 10.54 -14.28 -0.29
N SER A 365 9.39 -14.93 -0.52
CA SER A 365 9.31 -16.11 -1.37
C SER A 365 9.31 -15.67 -2.84
N ILE A 366 10.43 -15.92 -3.54
CA ILE A 366 10.64 -16.08 -5.00
C ILE A 366 11.87 -15.29 -5.50
N ASP A 367 12.70 -16.04 -6.25
CA ASP A 367 13.95 -15.71 -6.94
C ASP A 367 14.25 -14.22 -7.21
N ASN A 368 15.26 -13.71 -6.48
CA ASN A 368 15.83 -12.37 -6.62
C ASN A 368 17.07 -12.38 -7.54
N LYS A 369 16.89 -12.74 -8.82
CA LYS A 369 17.96 -12.55 -9.83
C LYS A 369 17.87 -11.16 -10.46
N LEU A 370 18.06 -10.12 -9.66
CA LEU A 370 18.30 -8.76 -10.15
C LEU A 370 19.80 -8.49 -10.07
N GLU A 371 20.42 -8.06 -11.18
CA GLU A 371 21.86 -7.76 -11.23
C GLU A 371 22.24 -6.62 -10.26
N ASN A 372 21.35 -5.64 -10.07
CA ASN A 372 21.56 -4.47 -9.20
C ASN A 372 20.83 -4.57 -7.85
N LYS A 373 20.61 -5.80 -7.34
CA LYS A 373 19.86 -6.02 -6.09
C LYS A 373 20.43 -5.20 -4.91
N GLY A 374 21.76 -5.13 -4.78
CA GLY A 374 22.43 -4.43 -3.69
C GLY A 374 22.11 -2.94 -3.63
N ASP A 375 22.28 -2.22 -4.73
CA ASP A 375 22.01 -0.78 -4.83
C ASP A 375 20.53 -0.45 -4.53
N LEU A 376 19.61 -1.35 -4.90
CA LEU A 376 18.19 -1.20 -4.62
C LEU A 376 17.88 -1.43 -3.13
N GLU A 377 18.52 -2.43 -2.51
CA GLU A 377 18.41 -2.69 -1.07
C GLU A 377 18.96 -1.51 -0.27
N GLU A 378 20.09 -0.94 -0.66
CA GLU A 378 20.67 0.26 -0.04
C GLU A 378 19.67 1.43 -0.03
N LYS A 379 19.04 1.73 -1.18
CA LYS A 379 18.02 2.78 -1.28
C LYS A 379 16.82 2.57 -0.35
N ILE A 380 16.42 1.32 -0.14
CA ILE A 380 15.33 0.98 0.80
C ILE A 380 15.78 1.18 2.24
N LEU A 381 17.02 0.78 2.56
CA LEU A 381 17.57 0.91 3.91
C LEU A 381 17.79 2.37 4.30
N LEU A 382 18.18 3.25 3.36
CA LEU A 382 18.33 4.69 3.58
C LEU A 382 16.99 5.46 3.70
N ASN A 383 15.84 4.79 3.64
CA ASN A 383 14.54 5.45 3.71
C ASN A 383 13.97 5.50 5.14
N ASN A 384 13.69 6.72 5.63
CA ASN A 384 13.17 6.93 6.96
C ASN A 384 11.63 6.77 7.12
N GLU A 385 10.87 6.75 6.02
CA GLU A 385 9.40 6.65 6.05
C GLU A 385 8.86 5.21 6.21
N ILE A 386 9.72 4.19 6.07
CA ILE A 386 9.35 2.79 6.29
C ILE A 386 9.15 2.50 7.79
N ASN A 387 8.02 1.90 8.16
CA ASN A 387 7.70 1.52 9.53
C ASN A 387 8.76 0.57 10.12
N ILE A 388 9.21 0.84 11.35
CA ILE A 388 10.27 0.10 12.05
C ILE A 388 10.04 -1.42 12.09
N ASN A 389 8.79 -1.87 12.22
CA ASN A 389 8.45 -3.29 12.28
C ASN A 389 8.66 -4.00 10.94
N VAL A 390 8.31 -3.33 9.84
CA VAL A 390 8.54 -3.84 8.48
C VAL A 390 10.03 -3.73 8.15
N TYR A 391 10.66 -2.62 8.52
CA TYR A 391 12.09 -2.37 8.33
C TYR A 391 12.97 -3.47 8.94
N ASN A 392 12.72 -3.87 10.18
CA ASN A 392 13.48 -4.95 10.85
C ASN A 392 13.35 -6.30 10.10
N LYS A 393 12.19 -6.60 9.50
CA LYS A 393 12.03 -7.82 8.70
C LYS A 393 12.82 -7.80 7.40
N ILE A 394 12.84 -6.64 6.74
CA ILE A 394 13.66 -6.42 5.55
C ILE A 394 15.12 -6.64 5.93
N CYS A 395 15.58 -6.02 7.02
CA CYS A 395 16.95 -6.16 7.50
C CYS A 395 17.37 -7.63 7.76
N LYS A 396 16.47 -8.48 8.27
CA LYS A 396 16.76 -9.91 8.52
C LYS A 396 16.95 -10.77 7.26
N LYS A 397 16.50 -10.29 6.10
CA LYS A 397 16.47 -11.05 4.84
C LYS A 397 17.32 -10.43 3.74
N VAL A 398 17.74 -9.19 3.92
CA VAL A 398 18.63 -8.46 3.03
C VAL A 398 20.06 -8.96 3.20
N ASP A 399 20.74 -9.14 2.06
CA ASP A 399 22.14 -9.59 2.01
C ASP A 399 23.12 -8.40 2.00
N TRP A 400 22.64 -7.18 1.76
CA TRP A 400 23.44 -5.96 1.76
C TRP A 400 24.17 -5.72 3.08
N ARG A 401 25.43 -5.31 3.01
CA ARG A 401 26.28 -5.00 4.17
C ARG A 401 27.12 -3.75 3.87
N TRP A 402 27.15 -2.81 4.81
CA TRP A 402 28.03 -1.64 4.71
C TRP A 402 29.37 -1.90 5.38
N GLU A 403 30.42 -1.93 4.57
CA GLU A 403 31.84 -1.84 5.00
C GLU A 403 32.24 -0.40 5.35
N LYS A 404 31.49 0.58 4.81
CA LYS A 404 31.64 1.99 5.09
C LYS A 404 30.27 2.66 5.06
N PHE A 405 29.81 3.16 6.20
CA PHE A 405 28.53 3.86 6.32
C PHE A 405 28.79 5.33 6.72
N GLU A 406 28.19 6.27 5.99
CA GLU A 406 28.39 7.72 6.17
C GLU A 406 27.06 8.51 6.26
N ASP A 407 25.94 7.90 5.85
CA ASP A 407 24.64 8.58 5.70
C ASP A 407 23.81 8.60 6.99
N PHE A 408 24.43 8.93 8.12
CA PHE A 408 23.77 8.97 9.43
C PHE A 408 22.65 10.00 9.51
N ASP A 409 22.79 11.14 8.83
CA ASP A 409 21.81 12.23 8.80
C ASP A 409 20.48 11.86 8.14
N LEU A 410 20.44 10.75 7.38
CA LEU A 410 19.25 10.33 6.63
C LEU A 410 18.31 9.44 7.45
N LEU A 411 18.76 8.91 8.60
CA LEU A 411 18.05 7.89 9.36
C LEU A 411 17.84 8.27 10.83
N ASP A 412 16.69 7.87 11.36
CA ASP A 412 16.43 7.95 12.79
C ASP A 412 17.30 6.96 13.58
N GLU A 413 17.67 7.33 14.81
CA GLU A 413 18.47 6.50 15.71
C GLU A 413 17.90 5.09 15.92
N GLU A 414 16.57 4.95 15.97
CA GLU A 414 15.91 3.65 16.11
C GLU A 414 16.19 2.72 14.92
N LYS A 415 16.28 3.27 13.69
CA LYS A 415 16.62 2.47 12.50
C LYS A 415 18.08 2.09 12.47
N ILE A 416 18.96 2.98 12.90
CA ILE A 416 20.40 2.69 13.03
C ILE A 416 20.60 1.55 14.02
N LYS A 417 19.90 1.55 15.16
CA LYS A 417 19.92 0.42 16.10
C LYS A 417 19.49 -0.90 15.43
N VAL A 418 18.41 -0.89 14.65
CA VAL A 418 17.97 -2.09 13.90
C VAL A 418 18.99 -2.57 12.87
N LEU A 419 19.69 -1.64 12.19
CA LEU A 419 20.77 -1.98 11.26
C LEU A 419 21.95 -2.65 11.97
N ILE A 420 22.30 -2.16 13.16
CA ILE A 420 23.34 -2.73 14.02
C ILE A 420 22.94 -4.13 14.50
N GLU A 421 21.72 -4.29 15.04
CA GLU A 421 21.22 -5.59 15.55
C GLU A 421 21.25 -6.69 14.48
N ASN A 422 20.97 -6.35 13.22
CA ASN A 422 20.95 -7.28 12.10
C ASN A 422 22.32 -7.46 11.42
N LYS A 423 23.39 -6.88 11.98
CA LYS A 423 24.75 -6.90 11.43
C LYS A 423 24.83 -6.39 9.98
N ILE A 424 24.01 -5.41 9.62
CA ILE A 424 24.08 -4.77 8.30
C ILE A 424 25.22 -3.75 8.26
N ILE A 425 25.32 -2.94 9.31
CA ILE A 425 26.49 -2.09 9.56
C ILE A 425 27.56 -2.98 10.21
N ILE A 426 28.67 -3.22 9.50
CA ILE A 426 29.73 -4.10 9.99
C ILE A 426 30.70 -3.31 10.87
N MET A 427 31.15 -3.92 11.96
CA MET A 427 32.24 -3.41 12.81
C MET A 427 33.59 -3.53 12.09
N GLU A 428 33.91 -2.51 11.30
CA GLU A 428 35.21 -2.30 10.66
C GLU A 428 35.83 -0.96 11.07
N GLU A 429 37.11 -0.77 10.77
CA GLU A 429 37.86 0.44 11.12
C GLU A 429 37.17 1.72 10.63
N ASN A 430 36.78 1.77 9.36
CA ASN A 430 36.17 2.96 8.76
C ASN A 430 34.78 3.22 9.36
N THR A 431 33.95 2.19 9.47
CA THR A 431 32.60 2.31 10.06
C THR A 431 32.64 2.80 11.50
N PHE A 432 33.56 2.28 12.32
CA PHE A 432 33.73 2.72 13.69
C PHE A 432 34.18 4.18 13.76
N LYS A 433 35.18 4.58 12.97
CA LYS A 433 35.65 5.97 12.89
C LYS A 433 34.52 6.92 12.51
N ASN A 434 33.72 6.55 11.50
CA ASN A 434 32.59 7.36 11.05
C ASN A 434 31.51 7.51 12.13
N ILE A 435 31.14 6.42 12.82
CA ILE A 435 30.18 6.45 13.93
C ILE A 435 30.71 7.33 15.08
N TYR A 436 31.99 7.16 15.43
CA TYR A 436 32.59 7.91 16.52
C TYR A 436 32.68 9.39 16.21
N GLU A 437 33.17 9.78 15.02
CA GLU A 437 33.28 11.18 14.62
C GLU A 437 31.91 11.87 14.55
N HIS A 438 30.87 11.16 14.11
CA HIS A 438 29.53 11.73 13.98
C HIS A 438 28.79 11.85 15.33
N TYR A 439 28.92 10.86 16.23
CA TYR A 439 28.12 10.81 17.46
C TYR A 439 28.85 11.15 18.77
N LYS A 440 30.17 11.37 18.75
CA LYS A 440 30.96 11.62 19.99
C LYS A 440 30.42 12.76 20.85
N ASP A 441 29.90 13.80 20.23
CA ASP A 441 29.47 15.02 20.94
C ASP A 441 27.98 14.96 21.34
N ASP A 442 27.16 14.23 20.57
CA ASP A 442 25.69 14.28 20.66
C ASP A 442 25.06 13.00 21.24
N ASN A 443 25.61 11.81 20.98
CA ASN A 443 24.98 10.54 21.37
C ASN A 443 25.99 9.40 21.64
N LEU A 444 26.65 9.48 22.80
CA LEU A 444 27.58 8.45 23.26
C LEU A 444 26.89 7.08 23.48
N ASP A 445 25.60 7.05 23.79
CA ASP A 445 24.83 5.82 24.01
C ASP A 445 24.73 4.96 22.75
N LEU A 446 24.59 5.59 21.57
CA LEU A 446 24.54 4.86 20.29
C LEU A 446 25.90 4.24 19.94
N ILE A 447 27.01 4.95 20.22
CA ILE A 447 28.37 4.41 20.05
C ILE A 447 28.54 3.18 20.95
N ASN A 448 28.15 3.30 22.22
CA ASN A 448 28.22 2.19 23.17
C ASN A 448 27.34 1.01 22.75
N TYR A 449 26.17 1.28 22.19
CA TYR A 449 25.27 0.28 21.66
C TYR A 449 25.87 -0.47 20.46
N PHE A 450 26.54 0.24 19.55
CA PHE A 450 27.26 -0.36 18.43
C PHE A 450 28.39 -1.29 18.91
N ILE A 451 29.20 -0.82 19.85
CA ILE A 451 30.29 -1.62 20.41
C ILE A 451 29.74 -2.86 21.11
N TYR A 452 28.69 -2.72 21.90
CA TYR A 452 28.09 -3.83 22.66
C TYR A 452 27.58 -4.97 21.76
N ASN A 453 26.94 -4.66 20.64
CA ASN A 453 26.45 -5.68 19.71
C ASN A 453 27.58 -6.35 18.89
N ASN A 454 28.78 -5.77 18.90
CA ASN A 454 29.92 -6.18 18.08
C ASN A 454 31.22 -6.33 18.89
N LEU A 455 31.13 -6.73 20.17
CA LEU A 455 32.27 -6.76 21.10
C LEU A 455 33.45 -7.60 20.62
N GLU A 456 33.19 -8.76 20.01
CA GLU A 456 34.27 -9.63 19.51
C GLU A 456 35.03 -9.01 18.33
N GLU A 457 34.34 -8.29 17.45
CA GLU A 457 34.97 -7.61 16.33
C GLU A 457 35.72 -6.36 16.81
N TYR A 458 35.12 -5.61 17.73
CA TYR A 458 35.74 -4.44 18.35
C TYR A 458 37.05 -4.75 19.08
N THR A 459 37.03 -5.79 19.93
CA THR A 459 38.23 -6.21 20.69
C THR A 459 39.38 -6.62 19.76
N LYS A 460 39.09 -7.30 18.65
CA LYS A 460 40.09 -7.64 17.63
C LYS A 460 40.68 -6.41 16.94
N LEU A 461 39.87 -5.39 16.66
CA LEU A 461 40.35 -4.14 16.06
C LEU A 461 41.29 -3.40 17.02
N ILE A 462 40.99 -3.39 18.32
CA ILE A 462 41.88 -2.82 19.35
C ILE A 462 43.17 -3.64 19.47
N GLU A 463 43.07 -4.98 19.56
CA GLU A 463 44.23 -5.89 19.62
C GLU A 463 45.20 -5.67 18.45
N ASN A 464 44.66 -5.46 17.26
CA ASN A 464 45.42 -5.20 16.04
C ASN A 464 45.91 -3.75 15.91
N LYS A 465 45.57 -2.87 16.87
CA LYS A 465 45.89 -1.44 16.87
C LYS A 465 45.37 -0.68 15.64
N THR A 466 44.24 -1.12 15.07
CA THR A 466 43.62 -0.45 13.92
C THR A 466 42.73 0.71 14.35
N ILE A 467 42.20 0.67 15.58
CA ILE A 467 41.40 1.74 16.18
C ILE A 467 41.95 2.14 17.55
N GLU A 468 41.73 3.40 17.94
CA GLU A 468 42.05 3.90 19.27
C GLU A 468 41.01 3.40 20.28
N PHE A 469 41.47 3.05 21.48
CA PHE A 469 40.59 2.67 22.58
C PHE A 469 40.40 3.84 23.54
N TYR A 470 39.26 4.53 23.41
CA TYR A 470 38.94 5.71 24.20
C TYR A 470 38.47 5.36 25.62
N GLU A 471 38.86 6.19 26.60
CA GLU A 471 38.54 5.99 28.02
C GLU A 471 37.02 5.97 28.27
N GLU A 472 36.25 6.85 27.63
CA GLU A 472 34.80 6.95 27.80
C GLU A 472 34.08 5.65 27.38
N ASN A 473 34.50 5.06 26.26
CA ASN A 473 34.01 3.78 25.77
C ASN A 473 34.42 2.64 26.70
N MET A 474 35.64 2.68 27.25
CA MET A 474 36.07 1.68 28.24
C MET A 474 35.18 1.75 29.49
N ILE A 475 34.95 2.94 30.03
CA ILE A 475 34.14 3.16 31.24
C ILE A 475 32.72 2.60 31.04
N SER A 476 32.07 2.95 29.93
CA SER A 476 30.69 2.49 29.64
C SER A 476 30.60 0.96 29.54
N LEU A 477 31.59 0.31 28.90
CA LEU A 477 31.65 -1.14 28.77
C LEU A 477 31.89 -1.83 30.11
N LEU A 478 32.73 -1.25 30.98
CA LEU A 478 32.99 -1.82 32.30
C LEU A 478 31.79 -1.72 33.23
N GLU A 479 30.99 -0.66 33.12
CA GLU A 479 29.75 -0.48 33.90
C GLU A 479 28.58 -1.34 33.39
N ASN A 480 28.62 -1.80 32.13
CA ASN A 480 27.56 -2.62 31.54
C ASN A 480 27.48 -4.01 32.20
N LYS A 481 26.32 -4.37 32.75
CA LYS A 481 26.12 -5.64 33.49
C LYS A 481 26.03 -6.88 32.61
N ASP A 482 25.71 -6.72 31.33
CA ASP A 482 25.48 -7.84 30.42
C ASP A 482 26.79 -8.44 29.86
N ILE A 483 27.88 -7.68 29.94
CA ILE A 483 29.21 -8.14 29.52
C ILE A 483 29.82 -9.06 30.58
N LYS A 484 30.37 -10.20 30.13
CA LYS A 484 30.95 -11.20 31.02
C LYS A 484 32.21 -10.68 31.68
N TYR A 485 32.51 -11.23 32.85
CA TYR A 485 33.68 -10.85 33.63
C TYR A 485 35.00 -11.06 32.86
N GLU A 486 35.15 -12.19 32.16
CA GLU A 486 36.36 -12.52 31.40
C GLU A 486 36.59 -11.56 30.21
N GLU A 487 35.52 -11.04 29.61
CA GLU A 487 35.60 -10.06 28.52
C GLU A 487 36.04 -8.69 29.04
N LYS A 488 35.57 -8.31 30.23
CA LYS A 488 36.00 -7.07 30.89
C LYS A 488 37.46 -7.10 31.32
N GLU A 489 37.97 -8.23 31.82
CA GLU A 489 39.41 -8.38 32.11
C GLU A 489 40.25 -8.18 30.84
N LYS A 490 39.85 -8.77 29.71
CA LYS A 490 40.53 -8.56 28.42
C LYS A 490 40.52 -7.09 28.01
N LEU A 491 39.38 -6.40 28.12
CA LEU A 491 39.30 -4.97 27.80
C LEU A 491 40.25 -4.14 28.66
N ILE A 492 40.35 -4.44 29.96
CA ILE A 492 41.29 -3.77 30.87
C ILE A 492 42.75 -4.03 30.49
N ASP A 493 43.07 -5.25 30.08
CA ASP A 493 44.43 -5.62 29.69
C ASP A 493 44.85 -4.98 28.35
N LEU A 494 43.89 -4.76 27.45
CA LEU A 494 44.10 -4.08 26.16
C LEU A 494 44.26 -2.57 26.29
N TYR A 495 43.74 -1.96 27.36
CA TYR A 495 43.93 -0.53 27.62
C TYR A 495 45.36 -0.28 28.06
N ASP A 496 46.13 0.50 27.29
CA ASP A 496 47.56 0.72 27.55
C ASP A 496 47.80 1.50 28.86
N ASP A 497 46.95 2.47 29.17
CA ASP A 497 47.09 3.38 30.30
C ASP A 497 46.55 2.82 31.64
N ASN A 498 46.81 3.56 32.72
CA ASN A 498 46.22 3.28 34.03
C ASN A 498 44.77 3.78 34.09
N ILE A 499 43.96 3.10 34.87
CA ILE A 499 42.52 3.35 35.02
C ILE A 499 42.28 4.05 36.36
N SER A 500 41.55 5.17 36.29
CA SER A 500 41.02 5.88 37.45
C SER A 500 39.74 5.23 37.94
N LEU A 501 39.70 4.82 39.20
CA LEU A 501 38.51 4.36 39.92
C LEU A 501 37.59 5.51 40.35
N GLU A 502 38.05 6.76 40.37
CA GLU A 502 37.21 7.93 40.64
C GLU A 502 36.15 8.12 39.55
N ASN A 503 36.54 7.89 38.29
CA ASN A 503 35.65 8.00 37.14
C ASN A 503 34.63 6.86 37.02
N LEU A 504 34.73 5.83 37.87
CA LEU A 504 33.96 4.59 37.80
C LEU A 504 32.92 4.49 38.91
N LYS A 505 31.62 4.49 38.56
CA LYS A 505 30.52 4.52 39.53
C LYS A 505 29.97 3.12 39.82
N ASN A 506 29.65 2.37 38.76
CA ASN A 506 28.80 1.16 38.87
C ASN A 506 29.51 -0.14 38.49
N ILE A 507 30.68 -0.39 39.08
CA ILE A 507 31.50 -1.58 38.76
C ILE A 507 31.47 -2.64 39.88
N ASP A 508 31.47 -3.90 39.46
CA ASP A 508 31.60 -5.09 40.31
C ASP A 508 32.93 -5.08 41.09
N ASP A 509 32.85 -5.46 42.37
CA ASP A 509 33.97 -5.59 43.28
C ASP A 509 35.15 -6.42 42.76
N LYS A 510 34.88 -7.47 41.97
CA LYS A 510 35.93 -8.30 41.36
C LYS A 510 36.74 -7.52 40.33
N ILE A 511 36.06 -6.71 39.52
CA ILE A 511 36.70 -5.89 38.48
C ILE A 511 37.45 -4.74 39.14
N LYS A 512 36.88 -4.12 40.18
CA LYS A 512 37.60 -3.12 41.01
C LYS A 512 38.88 -3.71 41.60
N CYS A 513 38.82 -4.92 42.16
CA CYS A 513 40.01 -5.66 42.61
C CYS A 513 41.05 -5.81 41.49
N TYR A 514 40.61 -6.23 40.30
CA TYR A 514 41.48 -6.48 39.15
C TYR A 514 42.19 -5.19 38.69
N ILE A 515 41.45 -4.10 38.55
CA ILE A 515 41.99 -2.77 38.19
C ILE A 515 43.03 -2.32 39.23
N ILE A 516 42.71 -2.39 40.52
CA ILE A 516 43.64 -2.01 41.60
C ILE A 516 44.94 -2.82 41.49
N LYS A 517 44.85 -4.11 41.18
CA LYS A 517 46.00 -4.98 41.10
C LYS A 517 46.89 -4.65 39.90
N ASN A 518 46.31 -4.48 38.71
CA ASN A 518 47.05 -4.51 37.45
C ASN A 518 47.21 -3.15 36.76
N LYS A 519 46.19 -2.28 36.83
CA LYS A 519 46.09 -1.05 36.02
C LYS A 519 45.70 0.17 36.86
N PHE A 520 46.11 0.22 38.12
CA PHE A 520 45.71 1.29 39.04
C PHE A 520 46.37 2.65 38.71
N SER A 521 45.57 3.71 38.62
CA SER A 521 46.04 5.09 38.58
C SER A 521 46.58 5.55 39.94
N ASP A 522 47.86 5.88 40.03
CA ASP A 522 48.47 6.34 41.28
C ASP A 522 47.87 7.69 41.78
N ASN A 523 47.26 8.48 40.88
CA ASN A 523 46.57 9.73 41.24
C ASN A 523 45.31 9.48 42.09
N ASP A 524 44.72 8.29 42.01
CA ASP A 524 43.50 7.92 42.73
C ASP A 524 43.75 7.50 44.18
N LEU A 525 45.00 7.60 44.66
CA LEU A 525 45.37 7.14 45.98
C LEU A 525 44.60 7.88 47.08
N GLU A 526 44.42 9.20 46.96
CA GLU A 526 43.61 9.98 47.90
C GLU A 526 42.13 9.59 47.84
N TYR A 527 41.59 9.41 46.62
CA TYR A 527 40.21 8.98 46.40
C TYR A 527 39.92 7.64 47.08
N ILE A 528 40.77 6.63 46.85
CA ILE A 528 40.60 5.31 47.45
C ILE A 528 40.71 5.35 48.99
N ILE A 529 41.67 6.11 49.53
CA ILE A 529 41.84 6.25 50.98
C ILE A 529 40.59 6.89 51.59
N SER A 530 40.04 7.93 50.96
CA SER A 530 38.84 8.61 51.44
C SER A 530 37.60 7.71 51.43
N ASN A 531 37.49 6.82 50.43
CA ASN A 531 36.37 5.91 50.26
C ASN A 531 36.54 4.54 50.95
N TYR A 532 37.69 4.27 51.58
CA TYR A 532 38.02 2.96 52.15
C TYR A 532 36.96 2.44 53.15
N LYS A 533 36.37 3.34 53.95
CA LYS A 533 35.33 2.98 54.93
C LYS A 533 34.06 2.43 54.31
N ASN A 534 33.73 2.92 53.11
CA ASN A 534 32.49 2.58 52.41
C ASN A 534 32.58 1.23 51.69
N LEU A 535 33.75 0.58 51.72
CA LEU A 535 33.97 -0.72 51.10
C LEU A 535 33.71 -1.84 52.10
N ASP A 536 32.83 -2.77 51.75
CA ASP A 536 32.54 -3.95 52.58
C ASP A 536 33.48 -5.14 52.25
N ASN A 537 34.13 -5.11 51.09
CA ASN A 537 34.88 -6.25 50.58
C ASN A 537 36.34 -6.31 51.07
N ASN A 538 36.64 -7.29 51.93
CA ASN A 538 37.98 -7.48 52.50
C ASN A 538 39.08 -7.74 51.46
N LYS A 539 38.76 -8.31 50.30
CA LYS A 539 39.77 -8.52 49.24
C LYS A 539 40.20 -7.20 48.61
N ILE A 540 39.24 -6.31 48.33
CA ILE A 540 39.53 -4.96 47.82
C ILE A 540 40.36 -4.20 48.85
N LYS A 541 39.95 -4.22 50.12
CA LYS A 541 40.69 -3.59 51.21
C LYS A 541 42.14 -4.08 51.27
N GLY A 542 42.37 -5.39 51.14
CA GLY A 542 43.71 -5.97 51.10
C GLY A 542 44.58 -5.42 49.96
N GLU A 543 44.04 -5.31 48.74
CA GLU A 543 44.77 -4.75 47.60
C GLU A 543 45.02 -3.24 47.75
N ILE A 544 44.06 -2.50 48.29
CA ILE A 544 44.24 -1.07 48.63
C ILE A 544 45.40 -0.91 49.63
N LEU A 545 45.42 -1.70 50.69
CA LEU A 545 46.46 -1.61 51.72
C LEU A 545 47.85 -1.90 51.15
N LYS A 546 47.99 -2.81 50.17
CA LYS A 546 49.25 -3.02 49.46
C LYS A 546 49.69 -1.78 48.67
N LYS A 547 48.76 -1.06 48.04
CA LYS A 547 49.07 0.21 47.36
C LYS A 547 49.44 1.30 48.36
N VAL A 548 48.72 1.42 49.47
CA VAL A 548 49.06 2.32 50.58
C VAL A 548 50.47 2.02 51.10
N ASP A 549 50.83 0.75 51.25
CA ASP A 549 52.19 0.35 51.67
C ASP A 549 53.26 0.72 50.65
N LYS A 550 52.98 0.50 49.35
CA LYS A 550 53.87 0.88 48.24
C LYS A 550 54.18 2.38 48.26
N PHE A 551 53.18 3.21 48.54
CA PHE A 551 53.29 4.67 48.58
C PHE A 551 53.51 5.25 49.98
N ARG A 552 53.80 4.42 50.99
CA ARG A 552 53.83 4.83 52.41
C ARG A 552 54.69 6.06 52.71
N VAL A 553 55.78 6.27 51.97
CA VAL A 553 56.70 7.41 52.16
C VAL A 553 56.04 8.74 51.80
N TYR A 554 55.08 8.74 50.88
CA TYR A 554 54.36 9.92 50.42
C TYR A 554 53.07 10.19 51.20
N ILE A 555 52.61 9.21 51.99
CA ILE A 555 51.35 9.28 52.71
C ILE A 555 51.59 9.79 54.13
N ASN A 556 50.88 10.84 54.53
CA ASN A 556 50.88 11.29 55.91
C ASN A 556 49.92 10.44 56.78
N PHE A 557 50.42 9.32 57.29
CA PHE A 557 49.67 8.42 58.18
C PHE A 557 49.13 9.04 59.46
N ARG A 558 49.59 10.25 59.85
CA ARG A 558 49.04 10.96 61.02
C ARG A 558 47.60 11.44 60.77
N ASN A 559 47.28 11.75 59.51
CA ASN A 559 46.00 12.30 59.09
C ASN A 559 45.06 11.24 58.49
N ILE A 560 45.51 9.99 58.35
CA ILE A 560 44.66 8.91 57.86
C ILE A 560 43.68 8.48 58.96
N ASP A 561 42.51 8.06 58.52
CA ASP A 561 41.51 7.45 59.38
C ASP A 561 42.06 6.25 60.19
N PHE A 562 41.63 6.18 61.45
CA PHE A 562 42.10 5.17 62.38
C PHE A 562 41.74 3.72 61.96
N THR A 563 40.61 3.52 61.26
CA THR A 563 40.22 2.18 60.77
C THR A 563 41.21 1.64 59.73
N ILE A 564 41.67 2.49 58.81
CA ILE A 564 42.70 2.13 57.82
C ILE A 564 44.01 1.79 58.53
N LEU A 565 44.39 2.57 59.55
CA LEU A 565 45.58 2.27 60.36
C LEU A 565 45.49 0.91 61.04
N LEU A 566 44.35 0.58 61.65
CA LEU A 566 44.15 -0.73 62.28
C LEU A 566 44.21 -1.88 61.26
N ASP A 567 43.54 -1.74 60.12
CA ASP A 567 43.55 -2.76 59.08
C ASP A 567 44.96 -2.93 58.49
N TYR A 568 45.70 -1.84 58.28
CA TYR A 568 47.10 -1.85 57.86
C TYR A 568 47.98 -2.62 58.86
N MET A 569 47.82 -2.38 60.17
CA MET A 569 48.55 -3.11 61.22
C MET A 569 48.25 -4.61 61.20
N GLY A 570 47.01 -4.97 60.88
CA GLY A 570 46.55 -6.37 60.83
C GLY A 570 46.76 -7.07 59.49
N CYS A 571 47.21 -6.37 58.46
CA CYS A 571 47.25 -6.92 57.10
C CYS A 571 48.40 -7.94 56.94
N GLU A 572 48.07 -9.17 56.56
CA GLU A 572 49.07 -10.25 56.40
C GLU A 572 50.01 -10.04 55.20
N PHE A 573 49.60 -9.24 54.21
CA PHE A 573 50.39 -8.97 53.01
C PHE A 573 51.47 -7.90 53.19
N ILE A 574 51.48 -7.22 54.34
CA ILE A 574 52.39 -6.11 54.63
C ILE A 574 53.49 -6.60 55.56
N GLU A 575 54.73 -6.31 55.20
CA GLU A 575 55.90 -6.69 55.98
C GLU A 575 55.88 -6.06 57.37
N GLN A 576 56.34 -6.82 58.36
CA GLN A 576 56.31 -6.40 59.76
C GLN A 576 57.15 -5.14 60.02
N GLU A 577 58.23 -4.97 59.27
CA GLU A 577 59.13 -3.81 59.34
C GLU A 577 58.42 -2.52 58.89
N ASN A 578 57.70 -2.55 57.76
CA ASN A 578 56.91 -1.41 57.27
C ASN A 578 55.84 -1.00 58.30
N LYS A 579 55.19 -1.97 58.93
CA LYS A 579 54.21 -1.69 60.00
C LYS A 579 54.83 -1.03 61.22
N LEU A 580 56.02 -1.48 61.63
CA LEU A 580 56.75 -0.86 62.75
C LEU A 580 57.19 0.56 62.41
N GLU A 581 57.62 0.81 61.17
CA GLU A 581 57.95 2.15 60.68
C GLU A 581 56.72 3.10 60.75
N VAL A 582 55.58 2.67 60.19
CA VAL A 582 54.33 3.45 60.24
C VAL A 582 53.86 3.66 61.68
N LEU A 583 53.94 2.65 62.54
CA LEU A 583 53.62 2.78 63.96
C LEU A 583 54.52 3.84 64.62
N SER A 584 55.83 3.73 64.46
CA SER A 584 56.82 4.67 65.03
C SER A 584 56.56 6.12 64.61
N ASN A 585 56.15 6.34 63.36
CA ASN A 585 55.87 7.66 62.80
C ASN A 585 54.52 8.28 63.23
N THR A 586 53.60 7.46 63.72
CA THR A 586 52.22 7.87 64.05
C THR A 586 51.89 7.83 65.53
N ILE A 587 52.57 6.97 66.31
CA ILE A 587 52.24 6.64 67.70
C ILE A 587 52.22 7.85 68.65
N SER A 588 53.03 8.89 68.39
CA SER A 588 53.03 10.12 69.21
C SER A 588 51.69 10.86 69.18
N HIS A 589 50.97 10.78 68.07
CA HIS A 589 49.71 11.52 67.81
C HIS A 589 48.46 10.74 68.22
N LYS A 590 48.61 9.54 68.77
CA LYS A 590 47.50 8.67 69.17
C LYS A 590 47.29 8.66 70.68
N ASN A 591 46.06 8.45 71.12
CA ASN A 591 45.75 8.31 72.53
C ASN A 591 46.10 6.90 73.05
N ASN A 592 46.04 6.70 74.37
CA ASN A 592 46.45 5.43 74.98
C ASN A 592 45.63 4.22 74.50
N THR A 593 44.32 4.41 74.24
CA THR A 593 43.45 3.33 73.76
C THR A 593 43.78 2.95 72.32
N GLU A 594 43.96 3.93 71.45
CA GLU A 594 44.33 3.73 70.04
C GLU A 594 45.69 3.01 69.91
N ILE A 595 46.68 3.42 70.70
CA ILE A 595 48.02 2.80 70.70
C ILE A 595 47.95 1.33 71.11
N ILE A 596 47.18 1.02 72.16
CA ILE A 596 46.99 -0.35 72.63
C ILE A 596 46.34 -1.19 71.54
N GLU A 597 45.33 -0.66 70.85
CA GLU A 597 44.60 -1.36 69.79
C GLU A 597 45.49 -1.62 68.57
N MET A 598 46.26 -0.62 68.12
CA MET A 598 47.25 -0.78 67.04
C MET A 598 48.27 -1.87 67.37
N ILE A 599 48.82 -1.88 68.59
CA ILE A 599 49.79 -2.90 69.03
C ILE A 599 49.14 -4.29 69.14
N LYS A 600 47.89 -4.36 69.64
CA LYS A 600 47.13 -5.62 69.69
C LYS A 600 46.97 -6.20 68.28
N ARG A 601 46.67 -5.36 67.30
CA ARG A 601 46.43 -5.72 65.90
C ARG A 601 47.71 -6.10 65.14
N LEU A 602 48.81 -5.38 65.40
CA LEU A 602 50.16 -5.67 64.87
C LEU A 602 50.68 -7.06 65.26
N ASN A 603 50.21 -7.60 66.38
CA ASN A 603 50.47 -8.97 66.85
C ASN A 603 51.93 -9.33 67.14
N ILE A 604 52.76 -8.35 67.53
CA ILE A 604 54.14 -8.61 67.99
C ILE A 604 54.12 -8.97 69.48
N GLN A 605 54.67 -10.14 69.81
CA GLN A 605 54.60 -10.73 71.16
C GLN A 605 55.31 -9.87 72.20
N GLU A 606 56.43 -9.27 71.84
CA GLU A 606 57.25 -8.43 72.69
C GLU A 606 56.45 -7.21 73.15
N TYR A 607 55.86 -6.45 72.22
CA TYR A 607 55.05 -5.28 72.57
C TYR A 607 53.78 -5.65 73.35
N LYS A 608 53.11 -6.75 73.00
CA LYS A 608 51.97 -7.26 73.78
C LYS A 608 52.36 -7.56 75.23
N ARG A 609 53.46 -8.28 75.44
CA ARG A 609 53.98 -8.59 76.78
C ARG A 609 54.39 -7.33 77.54
N ALA A 610 54.95 -6.33 76.87
CA ALA A 610 55.29 -5.05 77.50
C ALA A 610 54.04 -4.35 78.04
N LEU A 611 52.95 -4.30 77.27
CA LEU A 611 51.68 -3.68 77.68
C LEU A 611 50.96 -4.46 78.79
N SER A 612 51.18 -5.77 78.92
CA SER A 612 50.58 -6.62 79.98
C SER A 612 51.40 -6.68 81.28
N GLY A 613 52.41 -5.83 81.45
CA GLY A 613 53.25 -5.83 82.67
C GLY A 613 54.37 -6.87 82.68
N GLY A 614 54.68 -7.47 81.53
CA GLY A 614 55.80 -8.39 81.33
C GLY A 614 57.15 -7.69 81.17
N LYS A 615 58.21 -8.48 80.95
CA LYS A 615 59.59 -8.00 80.75
C LYS A 615 60.24 -8.52 79.47
N PRO A 616 59.69 -8.19 78.28
CA PRO A 616 60.20 -8.68 76.99
C PRO A 616 61.54 -8.03 76.62
N LYS A 617 62.25 -8.68 75.68
CA LYS A 617 63.44 -8.12 75.01
C LYS A 617 63.04 -7.73 73.59
N VAL A 618 63.33 -6.50 73.18
CA VAL A 618 63.09 -5.96 71.84
C VAL A 618 64.44 -5.61 71.21
N GLU A 619 64.61 -5.84 69.91
CA GLU A 619 65.88 -5.53 69.23
C GLU A 619 66.22 -4.04 69.28
N VAL A 620 67.51 -3.72 69.45
CA VAL A 620 68.00 -2.33 69.45
C VAL A 620 68.03 -1.77 68.04
N ASN A 621 67.09 -0.88 67.75
CA ASN A 621 67.11 -0.03 66.56
C ASN A 621 66.34 1.29 66.83
N ASN A 622 66.48 2.26 65.92
CA ASN A 622 65.86 3.58 66.07
C ASN A 622 64.32 3.53 66.12
N ILE A 623 63.71 2.65 65.33
CA ILE A 623 62.25 2.49 65.24
C ILE A 623 61.69 2.03 66.58
N ASN A 624 62.25 0.95 67.12
CA ASN A 624 61.86 0.34 68.38
C ASN A 624 62.12 1.28 69.55
N LYS A 625 63.26 2.00 69.54
CA LYS A 625 63.58 3.01 70.56
C LYS A 625 62.51 4.10 70.61
N ASN A 626 62.16 4.68 69.45
CA ASN A 626 61.14 5.73 69.37
C ASN A 626 59.77 5.24 69.87
N ILE A 627 59.37 4.02 69.48
CA ILE A 627 58.13 3.40 70.00
C ILE A 627 58.19 3.28 71.53
N LEU A 628 59.30 2.76 72.09
CA LEU A 628 59.45 2.57 73.53
C LEU A 628 59.50 3.89 74.31
N ASP A 629 60.14 4.92 73.77
CA ASP A 629 60.17 6.27 74.35
C ASP A 629 58.76 6.83 74.50
N ILE A 630 57.94 6.73 73.44
CA ILE A 630 56.55 7.20 73.45
C ILE A 630 55.69 6.35 74.40
N LEU A 631 55.89 5.03 74.43
CA LEU A 631 55.19 4.16 75.38
C LEU A 631 55.53 4.50 76.84
N LYS A 632 56.77 4.91 77.12
CA LYS A 632 57.22 5.35 78.44
C LYS A 632 56.63 6.72 78.79
N GLU A 633 56.68 7.67 77.86
CA GLU A 633 56.14 9.02 78.03
C GLU A 633 54.63 9.01 78.31
N LYS A 634 53.88 8.15 77.60
CA LYS A 634 52.44 7.95 77.81
C LYS A 634 52.08 7.01 78.97
N GLU A 635 53.07 6.63 79.77
CA GLU A 635 52.96 5.73 80.93
C GLU A 635 52.32 4.35 80.63
N LEU A 636 52.47 3.85 79.39
CA LEU A 636 52.03 2.52 78.99
C LEU A 636 53.02 1.43 79.44
N ILE A 637 54.29 1.80 79.61
CA ILE A 637 55.35 0.99 80.24
C ILE A 637 56.02 1.78 81.38
N SER A 638 56.75 1.09 82.26
CA SER A 638 57.43 1.74 83.41
C SER A 638 58.78 2.34 82.98
N SER A 639 59.59 1.56 82.28
CA SER A 639 60.92 1.94 81.79
C SER A 639 61.42 0.88 80.80
N TYR A 640 62.58 1.12 80.19
CA TYR A 640 63.33 0.11 79.45
C TYR A 640 64.84 0.41 79.59
N ASP A 641 65.67 -0.63 79.56
CA ASP A 641 67.13 -0.53 79.61
C ASP A 641 67.75 -1.25 78.40
N GLU A 642 68.88 -0.76 77.89
CA GLU A 642 69.64 -1.45 76.85
C GLU A 642 70.59 -2.48 77.48
N ILE A 643 70.46 -3.75 77.09
CA ILE A 643 71.23 -4.88 77.63
C ILE A 643 71.55 -5.85 76.50
N GLU A 644 72.84 -6.07 76.23
CA GLU A 644 73.34 -7.10 75.28
C GLU A 644 72.70 -7.00 73.88
N GLY A 645 72.56 -5.79 73.34
CA GLY A 645 71.96 -5.57 72.00
C GLY A 645 70.43 -5.63 71.95
N TYR A 646 69.76 -5.71 73.11
CA TYR A 646 68.31 -5.66 73.22
C TYR A 646 67.85 -4.56 74.20
N TYR A 647 66.71 -3.95 73.92
CA TYR A 647 65.95 -3.20 74.92
C TYR A 647 65.15 -4.17 75.80
N LYS A 648 65.55 -4.28 77.06
CA LYS A 648 64.76 -4.97 78.09
C LYS A 648 63.71 -4.02 78.62
N VAL A 649 62.45 -4.29 78.28
CA VAL A 649 61.31 -3.44 78.64
C VAL A 649 60.75 -3.86 80.00
N TYR A 650 60.32 -2.91 80.82
CA TYR A 650 59.62 -3.17 82.09
C TYR A 650 58.18 -2.68 81.97
N GLY A 651 57.26 -3.60 81.67
CA GLY A 651 55.84 -3.31 81.55
C GLY A 651 55.22 -2.77 82.84
N LYS A 652 54.21 -1.91 82.72
CA LYS A 652 53.45 -1.37 83.87
C LYS A 652 52.28 -2.31 84.15
N ARG A 653 52.19 -2.88 85.37
CA ARG A 653 51.02 -3.68 85.77
C ARG A 653 49.84 -2.74 85.99
N LYS A 654 48.85 -2.78 85.10
CA LYS A 654 47.61 -2.00 85.23
C LYS A 654 46.58 -2.79 86.04
N THR A 655 45.93 -2.14 86.99
CA THR A 655 44.72 -2.65 87.65
C THR A 655 43.57 -2.71 86.62
N ASN A 656 42.78 -3.78 86.67
CA ASN A 656 41.78 -4.33 85.73
C ASN A 656 40.87 -3.42 84.86
N GLU A 657 40.98 -2.09 84.83
CA GLU A 657 40.02 -1.22 84.11
C GLU A 657 40.39 -0.89 82.65
N LEU A 658 41.60 -1.23 82.17
CA LEU A 658 42.07 -0.91 80.81
C LEU A 658 42.16 -2.11 79.85
N ILE A 659 41.72 -3.30 80.28
CA ILE A 659 41.83 -4.54 79.49
C ILE A 659 40.47 -4.93 78.85
N SER A 660 39.37 -4.33 79.29
CA SER A 660 38.02 -4.59 78.80
C SER A 660 37.42 -3.41 78.01
N VAL A 661 38.13 -2.96 76.98
CA VAL A 661 37.56 -2.33 75.76
C VAL A 661 38.36 -2.84 74.57
#